data_AF-F4LRD8-F1
#
_entry.id   AF-F4LRD8-F1
#
_cell.length_a   1.000
_cell.length_b   1.000
_cell.length_c   1.000
_cell.angle_alpha   90.00
_cell.angle_beta   90.00
_cell.angle_gamma   90.00
#
_symmetry.space_group_name_H-M   'P 1'
#
loop_
_entity.id
_entity.type
_entity.pdbx_description
1 polymer ?
#
loop_
_entity_poly.entity_id
_entity_poly.type
_entity_poly.pdbx_seq_one_letter_code
_entity_poly.pdbx_strand_id
1 'polypeptide(L)'
;MINRAQLKWYDYLGQKSHESQNTPFASASLKPLAKEVIPVGIIAYLFGMASINGLYPFALSFMAANLLYRKEYILPGIFSFLGTLMAMKSLSSFRYLCAMGIFLLIYNQLNRINWKNEFLFGTAVFVSNMFAGAVFLINRAVSPYDIFLLILESGMACVMTFMISGGMPWIFNEQVQPIERNICMVMLSGVILSIARNFVFLNMNVRDIIGVFLVLLLALANGSGAGAAAGIIVGITGFSLSLSPWSTAIMAFSGLVSGAFNKLGKIGVITGFSLGYLLYNFHVNSIGTLIISPKTLAASFALLLILPQAMIKRVKLYISNPCNDAQIKAYNLEERARDRLHELASLLNDLGGVFKEIFVKDEDRVLPSEYLDSVCRKVQLMICSDCGMRRICWEKELKRTMGAFYTLIKHHEGIYDRKEIPFLFKSRCSQTEKIKEIVKESSNLFKITCQMDNIIKYNQELIQEYFARAADVVEAMAAGAWEEDYEINIDDELLERLSGLDIDVERIYTDYSNNRLCVNIIKHPCENSKQCKTLIPTAVSDALGRKMSTKVVDCPLKSGNSMCRLKITSNGVLDVCVGVAGVAKEGQNVSGDGFSYLELKEGRYMLALCDGMGVGENAARHSEKTLTLLERLSEAGCAQETVLKVTNSAMIAVNRDESFSTIDMVLIDTASGIAKFIKAGAPAGFIKRGTKIEMIKGGSLPLGIIDEISPKITEKTVRPGDMIVMVTDGIIDAFSNGQNGEEMLSRFLRETKTANPQEMAEKVLKKAKEKNSIRDDMTVLAARIWEKKLS
;
A
#
# COMPACT_ATOMS: atom_id res chain seq x y z
N MET A 1 33.74 14.61 -10.20
CA MET A 1 32.88 13.50 -9.73
C MET A 1 32.31 13.72 -8.32
N ILE A 2 31.99 14.97 -7.90
CA ILE A 2 31.57 15.29 -6.51
C ILE A 2 30.10 15.77 -6.43
N ASN A 3 29.48 16.19 -7.55
CA ASN A 3 28.18 16.89 -7.50
C ASN A 3 26.92 16.00 -7.39
N ARG A 4 26.97 14.68 -7.62
CA ARG A 4 25.75 13.83 -7.57
C ARG A 4 25.43 13.24 -6.19
N ALA A 5 26.39 13.23 -5.25
CA ALA A 5 26.16 12.71 -3.90
C ALA A 5 25.54 13.76 -2.95
N GLN A 6 25.80 15.05 -3.18
CA GLN A 6 25.33 16.14 -2.31
C GLN A 6 23.82 16.43 -2.43
N LEU A 7 23.22 16.17 -3.59
CA LEU A 7 21.80 16.46 -3.83
C LEU A 7 20.84 15.52 -3.07
N LYS A 8 21.21 14.26 -2.84
CA LYS A 8 20.36 13.32 -2.09
C LYS A 8 20.42 13.50 -0.56
N TRP A 9 21.43 14.20 -0.06
CA TRP A 9 21.61 14.44 1.38
C TRP A 9 20.72 15.57 1.92
N TYR A 10 20.35 16.54 1.07
CA TYR A 10 19.54 17.69 1.49
C TYR A 10 18.10 17.29 1.87
N ASP A 11 17.54 16.30 1.17
CA ASP A 11 16.15 15.84 1.41
C ASP A 11 16.00 15.01 2.70
N TYR A 12 17.06 14.30 3.12
CA TYR A 12 16.99 13.45 4.33
C TYR A 12 17.02 14.27 5.63
N LEU A 13 17.68 15.44 5.62
CA LEU A 13 17.66 16.39 6.75
C LEU A 13 16.41 17.28 6.76
N GLY A 14 15.73 17.43 5.63
CA GLY A 14 14.48 18.19 5.51
C GLY A 14 13.30 17.58 6.27
N GLN A 15 13.31 16.27 6.53
CA GLN A 15 12.22 15.60 7.26
C GLN A 15 12.35 15.63 8.79
N LYS A 16 13.54 15.82 9.35
CA LYS A 16 13.74 15.93 10.81
C LYS A 16 13.64 17.35 11.36
N SER A 17 13.54 18.38 10.50
CA SER A 17 13.58 19.79 10.92
C SER A 17 12.26 20.34 11.49
N HIS A 18 11.17 19.57 11.49
CA HIS A 18 9.89 20.04 12.05
C HIS A 18 9.68 19.78 13.55
N GLU A 19 10.59 19.06 14.22
CA GLU A 19 10.55 18.87 15.67
C GLU A 19 11.89 19.25 16.33
N SER A 20 12.11 20.53 16.60
CA SER A 20 12.96 20.97 17.72
C SER A 20 12.78 22.48 17.97
N GLN A 21 11.81 22.81 18.82
CA GLN A 21 11.74 24.14 19.42
C GLN A 21 12.74 24.25 20.58
N ASN A 22 13.47 25.36 20.57
CA ASN A 22 14.30 25.98 21.60
C ASN A 22 14.16 25.45 23.04
N THR A 23 15.27 24.97 23.62
CA THR A 23 15.51 25.09 25.08
C THR A 23 16.97 25.49 25.37
N PRO A 24 17.23 26.36 26.36
CA PRO A 24 18.59 26.76 26.73
C PRO A 24 19.20 25.77 27.72
N PHE A 25 20.40 25.28 27.38
CA PHE A 25 21.58 24.83 28.17
C PHE A 25 21.53 24.33 29.64
N ALA A 26 20.39 24.16 30.31
CA ALA A 26 20.34 23.83 31.73
C ALA A 26 19.28 22.78 32.05
N SER A 27 19.52 21.53 31.63
CA SER A 27 19.08 20.30 32.31
C SER A 27 19.42 19.08 31.44
N ALA A 28 20.70 18.68 31.45
CA ALA A 28 21.08 17.38 30.89
C ALA A 28 20.58 16.27 31.81
N SER A 29 19.36 15.77 31.56
CA SER A 29 18.88 14.54 32.15
C SER A 29 19.76 13.38 31.68
N LEU A 30 20.64 12.89 32.56
CA LEU A 30 21.39 11.65 32.37
C LEU A 30 20.43 10.45 32.32
N LYS A 31 20.00 10.05 31.11
CA LYS A 31 19.70 8.68 30.60
C LYS A 31 18.63 8.80 29.50
N PRO A 32 18.91 8.30 28.28
CA PRO A 32 19.52 7.00 27.98
C PRO A 32 20.91 7.08 27.32
N LEU A 33 21.69 8.14 27.57
CA LEU A 33 23.00 8.36 26.91
C LEU A 33 24.06 7.27 27.19
N ALA A 34 23.94 6.50 28.27
CA ALA A 34 25.04 5.64 28.74
C ALA A 34 25.34 4.42 27.83
N LYS A 35 24.37 3.90 27.07
CA LYS A 35 24.59 2.70 26.23
C LYS A 35 25.37 2.98 24.95
N GLU A 36 25.22 4.17 24.36
CA GLU A 36 25.89 4.57 23.11
C GLU A 36 27.25 5.26 23.36
N VAL A 37 27.40 5.96 24.48
CA VAL A 37 28.62 6.71 24.80
C VAL A 37 29.83 5.81 25.04
N ILE A 38 29.63 4.64 25.67
CA ILE A 38 30.70 3.69 25.97
C ILE A 38 31.36 3.13 24.70
N PRO A 39 30.63 2.52 23.73
CA PRO A 39 31.24 1.99 22.52
C PRO A 39 31.88 3.09 21.65
N VAL A 40 31.23 4.25 21.53
CA VAL A 40 31.78 5.40 20.80
C VAL A 40 33.03 5.95 21.48
N GLY A 41 33.06 5.99 22.81
CA GLY A 41 34.24 6.39 23.60
C GLY A 41 35.42 5.42 23.45
N ILE A 42 35.17 4.11 23.38
CA ILE A 42 36.21 3.10 23.11
C ILE A 42 36.78 3.33 21.71
N ILE A 43 35.94 3.52 20.70
CA ILE A 43 36.37 3.80 19.33
C ILE A 43 37.20 5.10 19.28
N ALA A 44 36.73 6.16 19.95
CA ALA A 44 37.43 7.44 20.02
C ALA A 44 38.82 7.31 20.63
N TYR A 45 38.95 6.52 21.71
CA TYR A 45 40.22 6.22 22.37
C TYR A 45 41.17 5.47 21.43
N LEU A 46 40.68 4.46 20.70
CA LEU A 46 41.49 3.72 19.72
C LEU A 46 42.01 4.63 18.60
N PHE A 47 41.15 5.50 18.05
CA PHE A 47 41.59 6.49 17.06
C PHE A 47 42.63 7.47 17.63
N GLY A 48 42.52 7.82 18.90
CA GLY A 48 43.52 8.66 19.59
C GLY A 48 44.90 8.01 19.71
N MET A 49 44.97 6.67 19.81
CA MET A 49 46.25 5.95 19.92
C MET A 49 46.95 5.77 18.55
N ALA A 50 46.23 5.92 17.44
CA ALA A 50 46.78 5.70 16.12
C ALA A 50 47.76 6.80 15.71
N SER A 51 48.90 6.39 15.14
CA SER A 51 49.90 7.33 14.62
C SER A 51 50.40 6.92 13.23
N ILE A 52 50.72 7.92 12.42
CA ILE A 52 51.40 7.73 11.14
C ILE A 52 52.78 8.38 11.28
N ASN A 53 53.82 7.57 11.36
CA ASN A 53 55.21 8.04 11.46
C ASN A 53 55.44 9.09 12.57
N GLY A 54 54.77 8.93 13.73
CA GLY A 54 54.86 9.85 14.87
C GLY A 54 53.89 11.05 14.83
N LEU A 55 53.07 11.18 13.78
CA LEU A 55 51.99 12.18 13.68
C LEU A 55 50.66 11.58 14.15
N TYR A 56 49.81 12.40 14.78
CA TYR A 56 48.54 11.96 15.40
C TYR A 56 47.32 12.74 14.87
N PRO A 57 46.99 12.61 13.56
CA PRO A 57 45.90 13.39 12.97
C PRO A 57 44.50 12.93 13.42
N PHE A 58 44.35 11.67 13.80
CA PHE A 58 43.06 11.01 13.97
C PHE A 58 42.22 11.52 15.15
N ALA A 59 42.87 11.97 16.22
CA ALA A 59 42.16 12.32 17.45
C ALA A 59 41.29 13.58 17.27
N LEU A 60 41.87 14.60 16.64
CA LEU A 60 41.18 15.85 16.33
C LEU A 60 40.09 15.62 15.27
N SER A 61 40.38 14.80 14.24
CA SER A 61 39.43 14.45 13.18
C SER A 61 38.21 13.71 13.71
N PHE A 62 38.39 12.75 14.62
CA PHE A 62 37.28 11.99 15.21
C PHE A 62 36.38 12.89 16.05
N MET A 63 36.97 13.78 16.87
CA MET A 63 36.20 14.74 17.66
C MET A 63 35.37 15.67 16.77
N ALA A 64 35.95 16.18 15.68
CA ALA A 64 35.26 17.04 14.73
C ALA A 64 34.12 16.30 14.00
N ALA A 65 34.36 15.07 13.54
CA ALA A 65 33.34 14.24 12.89
C ALA A 65 32.17 13.91 13.84
N ASN A 66 32.44 13.64 15.11
CA ASN A 66 31.41 13.36 16.11
C ASN A 66 30.49 14.56 16.37
N LEU A 67 31.06 15.76 16.49
CA LEU A 67 30.31 17.00 16.75
C LEU A 67 29.51 17.48 15.53
N LEU A 68 29.88 17.06 14.32
CA LEU A 68 29.11 17.29 13.10
C LEU A 68 27.84 16.44 13.09
N TYR A 69 27.94 15.19 13.54
CA TYR A 69 26.85 14.23 13.49
C TYR A 69 25.89 14.34 14.69
N ARG A 70 26.39 14.45 15.93
CA ARG A 70 25.57 14.72 17.13
C ARG A 70 26.19 15.84 17.98
N LYS A 71 25.49 16.98 18.01
CA LYS A 71 25.95 18.23 18.67
C LYS A 71 26.19 18.11 20.19
N GLU A 72 25.60 17.12 20.86
CA GLU A 72 25.59 17.00 22.33
C GLU A 72 26.68 16.08 22.92
N TYR A 73 27.48 15.40 22.09
CA TYR A 73 28.44 14.38 22.53
C TYR A 73 29.89 14.90 22.55
N ILE A 74 30.24 15.69 23.56
CA ILE A 74 31.63 16.16 23.75
C ILE A 74 32.51 15.07 24.41
N LEU A 75 31.89 14.15 25.16
CA LEU A 75 32.59 13.12 25.95
C LEU A 75 33.53 12.21 25.12
N PRO A 76 33.15 11.72 23.92
CA PRO A 76 34.06 10.95 23.06
C PRO A 76 35.33 11.71 22.64
N GLY A 77 35.28 13.04 22.53
CA GLY A 77 36.46 13.86 22.26
C GLY A 77 37.51 13.77 23.37
N ILE A 78 37.06 13.68 24.64
CA ILE A 78 37.94 13.51 25.80
C ILE A 78 38.62 12.14 25.77
N PHE A 79 37.88 11.08 25.40
CA PHE A 79 38.46 9.74 25.23
C PHE A 79 39.51 9.70 24.13
N SER A 80 39.30 10.44 23.03
CA SER A 80 40.29 10.53 21.95
C SER A 80 41.59 11.21 22.38
N PHE A 81 41.50 12.26 23.20
CA PHE A 81 42.68 12.88 23.82
C PHE A 81 43.40 11.94 24.81
N LEU A 82 42.64 11.17 25.61
CA LEU A 82 43.22 10.20 26.52
C LEU A 82 44.07 9.16 25.76
N GLY A 83 43.63 8.77 24.56
CA GLY A 83 44.36 7.88 23.66
C GLY A 83 45.70 8.48 23.18
N THR A 84 45.71 9.74 22.74
CA THR A 84 46.95 10.40 22.27
C THR A 84 47.96 10.60 23.40
N LEU A 85 47.46 10.91 24.61
CA LEU A 85 48.29 11.02 25.81
C LEU A 85 48.99 9.70 26.14
N MET A 86 48.25 8.59 26.07
CA MET A 86 48.77 7.25 26.34
C MET A 86 49.79 6.77 25.30
N ALA A 87 49.61 7.14 24.03
CA ALA A 87 50.51 6.76 22.95
C ALA A 87 51.85 7.53 22.96
N MET A 88 51.81 8.86 23.17
CA MET A 88 53.00 9.70 23.07
C MET A 88 53.83 9.76 24.36
N LYS A 89 53.21 9.56 25.54
CA LYS A 89 53.86 9.62 26.87
C LYS A 89 54.83 10.80 27.04
N SER A 90 54.52 11.96 26.44
CA SER A 90 55.41 13.12 26.39
C SER A 90 54.63 14.44 26.50
N LEU A 91 55.32 15.51 26.90
CA LEU A 91 54.72 16.85 27.07
C LEU A 91 54.16 17.42 25.74
N SER A 92 54.59 16.88 24.60
CA SER A 92 54.10 17.25 23.27
C SER A 92 52.62 16.91 23.06
N SER A 93 52.02 16.02 23.87
CA SER A 93 50.59 15.70 23.80
C SER A 93 49.69 16.90 24.10
N PHE A 94 50.13 17.84 24.96
CA PHE A 94 49.35 19.04 25.30
C PHE A 94 49.06 19.94 24.09
N ARG A 95 49.88 19.86 23.04
CA ARG A 95 49.63 20.56 21.77
C ARG A 95 48.29 20.15 21.15
N TYR A 96 47.95 18.86 21.18
CA TYR A 96 46.70 18.35 20.64
C TYR A 96 45.50 18.73 21.52
N LEU A 97 45.69 18.87 22.84
CA LEU A 97 44.67 19.42 23.74
C LEU A 97 44.35 20.86 23.37
N CYS A 98 45.37 21.69 23.14
CA CYS A 98 45.21 23.06 22.69
C CYS A 98 44.49 23.13 21.33
N ALA A 99 44.87 22.27 20.38
CA ALA A 99 44.20 22.18 19.07
C ALA A 99 42.70 21.83 19.22
N MET A 100 42.36 20.86 20.06
CA MET A 100 40.97 20.48 20.36
C MET A 100 40.19 21.63 21.02
N GLY A 101 40.80 22.35 21.96
CA GLY A 101 40.19 23.52 22.59
C GLY A 101 39.91 24.65 21.60
N ILE A 102 40.88 24.96 20.73
CA ILE A 102 40.73 25.97 19.66
C ILE A 102 39.62 25.54 18.69
N PHE A 103 39.58 24.27 18.29
CA PHE A 103 38.52 23.75 17.44
C PHE A 103 37.13 23.93 18.07
N LEU A 104 36.96 23.64 19.37
CA LEU A 104 35.68 23.83 20.07
C LEU A 104 35.23 25.30 20.10
N LEU A 105 36.18 26.24 20.25
CA LEU A 105 35.88 27.67 20.18
C LEU A 105 35.40 28.08 18.78
N ILE A 106 36.09 27.61 17.73
CA ILE A 106 35.71 27.86 16.33
C ILE A 106 34.34 27.22 16.03
N TYR A 107 34.11 25.99 16.48
CA TYR A 107 32.86 25.26 16.35
C TYR A 107 31.68 26.02 16.98
N ASN A 108 31.85 26.54 18.20
CA ASN A 108 30.79 27.26 18.90
C ASN A 108 30.43 28.57 18.18
N GLN A 109 31.42 29.27 17.60
CA GLN A 109 31.16 30.46 16.78
C GLN A 109 30.44 30.12 15.48
N LEU A 110 30.86 29.06 14.79
CA LEU A 110 30.22 28.58 13.56
C LEU A 110 28.76 28.16 13.78
N ASN A 111 28.49 27.47 14.90
CA ASN A 111 27.13 27.02 15.24
C ASN A 111 26.21 28.20 15.61
N ARG A 112 26.73 29.30 16.18
CA ARG A 112 25.95 30.55 16.40
C ARG A 112 25.48 31.19 15.09
N ILE A 113 26.25 31.03 14.01
CA ILE A 113 25.96 31.60 12.70
C ILE A 113 25.07 30.64 11.85
N ASN A 114 24.72 29.47 12.40
CA ASN A 114 23.82 28.47 11.81
C ASN A 114 24.24 27.96 10.43
N TRP A 115 25.54 27.96 10.13
CA TRP A 115 26.10 27.50 8.87
C TRP A 115 26.29 25.97 8.85
N LYS A 116 25.80 25.31 7.79
CA LYS A 116 25.71 23.84 7.67
C LYS A 116 26.68 23.20 6.66
N ASN A 117 27.78 23.89 6.29
CA ASN A 117 28.70 23.38 5.28
C ASN A 117 29.77 22.45 5.90
N GLU A 118 29.78 21.17 5.51
CA GLU A 118 30.76 20.17 5.95
C GLU A 118 32.21 20.57 5.64
N PHE A 119 32.44 21.19 4.48
CA PHE A 119 33.76 21.65 4.06
C PHE A 119 34.40 22.61 5.08
N LEU A 120 33.57 23.41 5.74
CA LEU A 120 33.99 24.41 6.72
C LEU A 120 34.47 23.78 8.04
N PHE A 121 33.96 22.60 8.39
CA PHE A 121 34.44 21.86 9.57
C PHE A 121 35.84 21.29 9.33
N GLY A 122 36.10 20.77 8.13
CA GLY A 122 37.45 20.31 7.75
C GLY A 122 38.48 21.45 7.78
N THR A 123 38.12 22.64 7.29
CA THR A 123 39.00 23.81 7.36
C THR A 123 39.21 24.31 8.79
N ALA A 124 38.18 24.24 9.65
CA ALA A 124 38.33 24.55 11.07
C ALA A 124 39.32 23.61 11.78
N VAL A 125 39.28 22.30 11.47
CA VAL A 125 40.27 21.31 11.97
C VAL A 125 41.68 21.70 11.52
N PHE A 126 41.86 22.02 10.23
CA PHE A 126 43.16 22.44 9.70
C PHE A 126 43.72 23.66 10.43
N VAL A 127 42.92 24.71 10.58
CA VAL A 127 43.34 25.96 11.24
C VAL A 127 43.66 25.74 12.71
N SER A 128 42.84 24.97 13.42
CA SER A 128 43.05 24.69 14.84
C SER A 128 44.36 23.94 15.12
N ASN A 129 44.68 22.92 14.31
CA ASN A 129 45.93 22.17 14.46
C ASN A 129 47.15 22.98 14.02
N MET A 130 47.03 23.76 12.95
CA MET A 130 48.10 24.63 12.47
C MET A 130 48.46 25.69 13.51
N PHE A 131 47.46 26.33 14.11
CA PHE A 131 47.68 27.37 15.12
C PHE A 131 48.30 26.79 16.39
N ALA A 132 47.76 25.68 16.92
CA ALA A 132 48.33 25.01 18.08
C ALA A 132 49.76 24.52 17.82
N GLY A 133 50.04 24.04 16.61
CA GLY A 133 51.36 23.64 16.16
C GLY A 133 52.36 24.78 16.07
N ALA A 134 51.97 25.90 15.47
CA ALA A 134 52.82 27.08 15.35
C ALA A 134 53.23 27.62 16.72
N VAL A 135 52.29 27.72 17.68
CA VAL A 135 52.57 28.17 19.05
C VAL A 135 53.59 27.26 19.76
N PHE A 136 53.49 25.95 19.53
CA PHE A 136 54.43 24.99 20.13
C PHE A 136 55.83 25.05 19.48
N LEU A 137 55.90 25.37 18.18
CA LEU A 137 57.16 25.52 17.45
C LEU A 137 57.91 26.81 17.80
N ILE A 138 57.23 27.89 18.20
CA ILE A 138 57.88 29.16 18.62
C ILE A 138 58.87 28.93 19.78
N ASN A 139 58.62 27.95 20.64
CA ASN A 139 59.48 27.63 21.78
C ASN A 139 60.64 26.67 21.45
N ARG A 140 60.85 26.32 20.18
CA ARG A 140 61.92 25.42 19.70
C ARG A 140 62.64 26.04 18.50
N ALA A 141 63.89 25.61 18.23
CA ALA A 141 64.56 25.96 16.99
C ALA A 141 63.81 25.32 15.81
N VAL A 142 63.13 26.15 15.02
CA VAL A 142 62.23 25.69 13.95
C VAL A 142 63.04 25.27 12.72
N SER A 143 62.98 24.00 12.36
CA SER A 143 63.45 23.53 11.06
C SER A 143 62.35 23.71 10.01
N PRO A 144 62.69 24.04 8.74
CA PRO A 144 61.73 23.99 7.64
C PRO A 144 61.02 22.62 7.51
N TYR A 145 61.67 21.55 7.96
CA TYR A 145 61.10 20.21 8.02
C TYR A 145 59.94 20.09 9.02
N ASP A 146 60.02 20.77 10.17
CA ASP A 146 58.97 20.74 11.19
C ASP A 146 57.70 21.47 10.73
N ILE A 147 57.88 22.58 9.99
CA ILE A 147 56.78 23.30 9.35
C ILE A 147 56.10 22.42 8.29
N PHE A 148 56.90 21.72 7.48
CA PHE A 148 56.37 20.79 6.48
C PHE A 148 55.56 19.65 7.12
N LEU A 149 56.09 19.03 8.18
CA LEU A 149 55.38 18.00 8.94
C LEU A 149 54.07 18.52 9.55
N LEU A 150 54.06 19.75 10.06
CA LEU A 150 52.87 20.38 10.61
C LEU A 150 51.77 20.61 9.57
N ILE A 151 52.15 21.08 8.37
CA ILE A 151 51.21 21.26 7.25
C ILE A 151 50.63 19.91 6.83
N LEU A 152 51.49 18.90 6.70
CA LEU A 152 51.10 17.56 6.30
C LEU A 152 50.15 16.92 7.33
N GLU A 153 50.44 17.04 8.62
CA GLU A 153 49.57 16.53 9.68
C GLU A 153 48.21 17.24 9.72
N SER A 154 48.20 18.58 9.57
CA SER A 154 46.96 19.36 9.54
C SER A 154 46.13 19.03 8.30
N GLY A 155 46.77 18.82 7.16
CA GLY A 155 46.13 18.37 5.92
C GLY A 155 45.52 16.98 6.07
N MET A 156 46.26 16.03 6.67
CA MET A 156 45.74 14.69 6.97
C MET A 156 44.53 14.75 7.91
N ALA A 157 44.59 15.56 8.98
CA ALA A 157 43.49 15.70 9.92
C ALA A 157 42.22 16.26 9.25
N CYS A 158 42.35 17.20 8.31
CA CYS A 158 41.25 17.72 7.51
C CYS A 158 40.60 16.61 6.66
N VAL A 159 41.40 15.89 5.86
CA VAL A 159 40.89 14.81 4.98
C VAL A 159 40.23 13.69 5.80
N MET A 160 40.85 13.29 6.91
CA MET A 160 40.31 12.23 7.77
C MET A 160 38.98 12.62 8.42
N THR A 161 38.72 13.90 8.66
CA THR A 161 37.44 14.37 9.22
C THR A 161 36.28 14.00 8.30
N PHE A 162 36.42 14.18 6.98
CA PHE A 162 35.40 13.80 6.00
C PHE A 162 35.22 12.29 5.88
N MET A 163 36.32 11.54 5.95
CA MET A 163 36.26 10.09 5.83
C MET A 163 35.60 9.46 7.06
N ILE A 164 35.89 9.97 8.26
CA ILE A 164 35.26 9.51 9.50
C ILE A 164 33.81 9.95 9.57
N SER A 165 33.47 11.18 9.16
CA SER A 165 32.07 11.67 9.20
C SER A 165 31.12 10.84 8.33
N GLY A 166 31.54 10.42 7.15
CA GLY A 166 30.75 9.50 6.31
C GLY A 166 30.55 8.10 6.94
N GLY A 167 31.47 7.69 7.82
CA GLY A 167 31.41 6.43 8.55
C GLY A 167 30.64 6.48 9.88
N MET A 168 30.33 7.66 10.41
CA MET A 168 29.67 7.82 11.72
C MET A 168 28.27 7.20 11.80
N PRO A 169 27.38 7.31 10.80
CA PRO A 169 26.04 6.76 10.95
C PRO A 169 26.05 5.23 11.15
N TRP A 170 27.08 4.53 10.64
CA TRP A 170 27.24 3.09 10.84
C TRP A 170 27.51 2.73 12.30
N ILE A 171 28.30 3.55 13.02
CA ILE A 171 28.61 3.34 14.45
C ILE A 171 27.32 3.42 15.30
N PHE A 172 26.33 4.19 14.84
CA PHE A 172 25.04 4.36 15.49
C PHE A 172 23.93 3.47 14.92
N ASN A 173 24.28 2.42 14.14
CA ASN A 173 23.32 1.54 13.46
C ASN A 173 22.33 2.28 12.51
N GLU A 174 22.72 3.44 11.99
CA GLU A 174 21.97 4.18 10.97
C GLU A 174 22.44 3.80 9.55
N GLN A 175 21.61 4.07 8.54
CA GLN A 175 21.85 3.65 7.15
C GLN A 175 23.04 4.41 6.53
N VAL A 176 24.03 3.68 5.98
CA VAL A 176 25.23 4.25 5.34
C VAL A 176 25.44 3.65 3.95
N GLN A 177 26.00 4.43 3.03
CA GLN A 177 26.40 3.93 1.72
C GLN A 177 27.51 2.87 1.85
N PRO A 178 27.50 1.82 1.01
CA PRO A 178 28.43 0.69 1.16
C PRO A 178 29.90 1.09 1.03
N ILE A 179 30.22 2.10 0.22
CA ILE A 179 31.58 2.61 0.03
C ILE A 179 32.11 3.29 1.30
N GLU A 180 31.31 4.16 1.92
CA GLU A 180 31.66 4.90 3.14
C GLU A 180 31.80 3.96 4.35
N ARG A 181 30.91 2.97 4.46
CA ARG A 181 31.01 1.90 5.46
C ARG A 181 32.28 1.08 5.31
N ASN A 182 32.62 0.67 4.09
CA ASN A 182 33.83 -0.13 3.83
C ASN A 182 35.09 0.65 4.20
N ILE A 183 35.15 1.93 3.86
CA ILE A 183 36.27 2.81 4.20
C ILE A 183 36.40 2.92 5.73
N CYS A 184 35.30 3.17 6.45
CA CYS A 184 35.29 3.28 7.91
C CYS A 184 35.72 1.97 8.60
N MET A 185 35.20 0.82 8.13
CA MET A 185 35.58 -0.50 8.64
C MET A 185 37.06 -0.81 8.44
N VAL A 186 37.59 -0.47 7.27
CA VAL A 186 39.01 -0.65 6.98
C VAL A 186 39.86 0.27 7.87
N MET A 187 39.47 1.53 8.05
CA MET A 187 40.17 2.46 8.96
C MET A 187 40.19 1.97 10.40
N LEU A 188 39.03 1.57 10.94
CA LEU A 188 38.93 1.00 12.29
C LEU A 188 39.83 -0.23 12.43
N SER A 189 39.85 -1.11 11.43
CA SER A 189 40.71 -2.30 11.44
C SER A 189 42.20 -1.96 11.41
N GLY A 190 42.61 -0.94 10.64
CA GLY A 190 43.99 -0.46 10.59
C GLY A 190 44.44 0.17 11.92
N VAL A 191 43.54 0.89 12.58
CA VAL A 191 43.76 1.46 13.92
C VAL A 191 43.94 0.35 14.97
N ILE A 192 43.10 -0.68 14.95
CA ILE A 192 43.21 -1.85 15.83
C ILE A 192 44.54 -2.60 15.59
N LEU A 193 44.95 -2.74 14.32
CA LEU A 193 46.22 -3.39 13.96
C LEU A 193 47.46 -2.60 14.37
N SER A 194 47.38 -1.25 14.39
CA SER A 194 48.45 -0.37 14.87
C SER A 194 48.78 -0.61 16.35
N ILE A 195 47.79 -0.99 17.16
CA ILE A 195 47.95 -1.25 18.59
C ILE A 195 48.64 -2.60 18.87
N ALA A 196 48.50 -3.59 17.97
CA ALA A 196 49.09 -4.92 18.09
C ALA A 196 50.60 -4.99 17.76
N ARG A 197 51.31 -3.85 17.80
CA ARG A 197 52.69 -3.64 17.30
C ARG A 197 53.75 -4.59 17.87
N ASN A 198 53.55 -5.13 19.09
CA ASN A 198 54.58 -5.88 19.83
C ASN A 198 54.28 -7.38 20.03
N PHE A 199 53.25 -7.94 19.40
CA PHE A 199 52.93 -9.37 19.54
C PHE A 199 53.66 -10.23 18.49
N VAL A 200 54.79 -10.81 18.90
CA VAL A 200 55.56 -11.78 18.11
C VAL A 200 55.25 -13.18 18.60
N PHE A 201 54.77 -14.05 17.72
CA PHE A 201 54.49 -15.46 18.00
C PHE A 201 55.28 -16.32 17.00
N LEU A 202 56.10 -17.28 17.48
CA LEU A 202 56.91 -18.17 16.62
C LEU A 202 57.79 -17.45 15.57
N ASN A 203 58.47 -16.35 15.93
CA ASN A 203 59.22 -15.48 14.98
C ASN A 203 58.37 -14.90 13.84
N MET A 204 57.05 -14.83 14.03
CA MET A 204 56.11 -14.21 13.10
C MET A 204 55.37 -13.07 13.80
N ASN A 205 55.22 -11.94 13.12
CA ASN A 205 54.37 -10.86 13.62
C ASN A 205 52.91 -11.26 13.41
N VAL A 206 52.16 -11.42 14.51
CA VAL A 206 50.72 -11.77 14.45
C VAL A 206 49.93 -10.70 13.69
N ARG A 207 50.33 -9.44 13.83
CA ARG A 207 49.79 -8.30 13.10
C ARG A 207 49.85 -8.49 11.58
N ASP A 208 50.98 -8.94 11.05
CA ASP A 208 51.18 -9.05 9.60
C ASP A 208 50.31 -10.18 9.02
N ILE A 209 50.07 -11.24 9.80
CA ILE A 209 49.15 -12.34 9.46
C ILE A 209 47.70 -11.83 9.41
N ILE A 210 47.26 -11.11 10.45
CA ILE A 210 45.88 -10.57 10.51
C ILE A 210 45.69 -9.52 9.42
N GLY A 211 46.70 -8.70 9.13
CA GLY A 211 46.67 -7.68 8.08
C GLY A 211 46.45 -8.28 6.69
N VAL A 212 47.24 -9.30 6.31
CA VAL A 212 47.05 -9.99 5.03
C VAL A 212 45.71 -10.72 4.99
N PHE A 213 45.31 -11.37 6.07
CA PHE A 213 44.00 -12.02 6.16
C PHE A 213 42.83 -11.05 5.95
N LEU A 214 42.88 -9.85 6.52
CA LEU A 214 41.82 -8.86 6.40
C LEU A 214 41.69 -8.33 4.97
N VAL A 215 42.81 -8.13 4.28
CA VAL A 215 42.82 -7.76 2.85
C VAL A 215 42.16 -8.85 2.00
N LEU A 216 42.49 -10.12 2.24
CA LEU A 216 41.89 -11.26 1.53
C LEU A 216 40.38 -11.38 1.79
N LEU A 217 39.95 -11.18 3.04
CA LEU A 217 38.55 -11.27 3.43
C LEU A 217 37.70 -10.18 2.77
N LEU A 218 38.21 -8.95 2.72
CA LEU A 218 37.51 -7.83 2.07
C LEU A 218 37.55 -7.92 0.54
N ALA A 219 38.65 -8.41 -0.02
CA ALA A 219 38.75 -8.72 -1.45
C ALA A 219 37.72 -9.80 -1.86
N LEU A 220 37.53 -10.82 -1.03
CA LEU A 220 36.53 -11.87 -1.24
C LEU A 220 35.09 -11.36 -1.11
N ALA A 221 34.82 -10.46 -0.16
CA ALA A 221 33.48 -9.95 0.10
C ALA A 221 33.00 -8.90 -0.93
N ASN A 222 33.85 -7.91 -1.25
CA ASN A 222 33.47 -6.72 -2.01
C ASN A 222 34.32 -6.47 -3.28
N GLY A 223 35.20 -7.41 -3.65
CA GLY A 223 35.98 -7.36 -4.89
C GLY A 223 37.21 -6.44 -4.85
N SER A 224 37.72 -6.09 -6.03
CA SER A 224 39.03 -5.43 -6.23
C SER A 224 39.17 -4.08 -5.54
N GLY A 225 38.13 -3.24 -5.54
CA GLY A 225 38.16 -1.92 -4.92
C GLY A 225 38.33 -1.98 -3.39
N ALA A 226 37.61 -2.89 -2.73
CA ALA A 226 37.72 -3.07 -1.28
C ALA A 226 39.05 -3.72 -0.88
N GLY A 227 39.53 -4.71 -1.66
CA GLY A 227 40.84 -5.32 -1.45
C GLY A 227 41.99 -4.32 -1.57
N ALA A 228 41.95 -3.43 -2.58
CA ALA A 228 42.96 -2.39 -2.76
C ALA A 228 42.95 -1.37 -1.61
N ALA A 229 41.78 -0.88 -1.22
CA ALA A 229 41.65 0.07 -0.11
C ALA A 229 42.12 -0.52 1.23
N ALA A 230 41.76 -1.79 1.49
CA ALA A 230 42.25 -2.55 2.64
C ALA A 230 43.78 -2.67 2.60
N GLY A 231 44.36 -2.98 1.44
CA GLY A 231 45.79 -3.09 1.25
C GLY A 231 46.54 -1.79 1.53
N ILE A 232 46.00 -0.64 1.11
CA ILE A 232 46.60 0.67 1.38
C ILE A 232 46.62 0.95 2.89
N ILE A 233 45.49 0.77 3.57
CA ILE A 233 45.37 1.12 4.99
C ILE A 233 46.20 0.18 5.87
N VAL A 234 46.14 -1.13 5.61
CA VAL A 234 46.96 -2.13 6.31
C VAL A 234 48.45 -1.89 6.04
N GLY A 235 48.83 -1.53 4.81
CA GLY A 235 50.22 -1.24 4.47
C GLY A 235 50.78 0.01 5.16
N ILE A 236 50.00 1.09 5.25
CA ILE A 236 50.40 2.34 5.91
C ILE A 236 50.50 2.16 7.43
N THR A 237 49.58 1.43 8.04
CA THR A 237 49.47 1.31 9.51
C THR A 237 50.27 0.14 10.09
N GLY A 238 50.59 -0.86 9.25
CA GLY A 238 50.96 -2.18 9.69
C GLY A 238 52.44 -2.55 9.65
N PHE A 239 53.38 -1.73 9.15
CA PHE A 239 54.79 -2.16 9.06
C PHE A 239 55.76 -1.27 9.86
N SER A 240 56.69 -1.93 10.56
CA SER A 240 57.60 -1.33 11.53
C SER A 240 58.69 -0.50 10.84
N LEU A 241 58.66 0.82 11.08
CA LEU A 241 59.71 1.87 11.08
C LEU A 241 60.90 1.87 10.09
N SER A 242 61.12 0.90 9.22
CA SER A 242 62.26 0.88 8.29
C SER A 242 62.00 -0.05 7.11
N LEU A 243 61.11 0.35 6.20
CA LEU A 243 60.87 -0.13 4.81
C LEU A 243 59.45 0.34 4.44
N SER A 244 59.27 1.64 4.20
CA SER A 244 59.33 2.30 2.88
C SER A 244 58.05 2.06 2.05
N PRO A 245 57.56 3.06 1.30
CA PRO A 245 56.28 3.06 0.54
C PRO A 245 55.92 1.79 -0.24
N TRP A 246 56.91 0.95 -0.53
CA TRP A 246 56.78 -0.36 -1.18
C TRP A 246 55.85 -1.34 -0.46
N SER A 247 55.79 -1.33 0.89
CA SER A 247 54.89 -2.22 1.65
C SER A 247 53.40 -1.86 1.46
N THR A 248 53.09 -0.57 1.38
CA THR A 248 51.75 -0.09 1.01
C THR A 248 51.39 -0.46 -0.41
N ALA A 249 52.32 -0.27 -1.34
CA ALA A 249 52.07 -0.53 -2.75
C ALA A 249 51.92 -2.04 -3.05
N ILE A 250 52.73 -2.91 -2.43
CA ILE A 250 52.60 -4.37 -2.61
C ILE A 250 51.27 -4.89 -2.05
N MET A 251 50.83 -4.39 -0.89
CA MET A 251 49.56 -4.79 -0.28
C MET A 251 48.35 -4.28 -1.07
N ALA A 252 48.40 -3.02 -1.53
CA ALA A 252 47.35 -2.44 -2.37
C ALA A 252 47.20 -3.16 -3.71
N PHE A 253 48.31 -3.42 -4.39
CA PHE A 253 48.32 -4.12 -5.68
C PHE A 253 47.87 -5.58 -5.52
N SER A 254 48.40 -6.28 -4.52
CA SER A 254 48.01 -7.67 -4.25
C SER A 254 46.53 -7.78 -3.86
N GLY A 255 46.00 -6.82 -3.11
CA GLY A 255 44.57 -6.73 -2.77
C GLY A 255 43.68 -6.47 -3.99
N LEU A 256 44.12 -5.62 -4.92
CA LEU A 256 43.41 -5.35 -6.17
C LEU A 256 43.31 -6.59 -7.05
N VAL A 257 44.45 -7.28 -7.29
CA VAL A 257 44.50 -8.50 -8.10
C VAL A 257 43.68 -9.61 -7.44
N SER A 258 43.84 -9.79 -6.13
CA SER A 258 43.06 -10.75 -5.33
C SER A 258 41.54 -10.53 -5.47
N GLY A 259 41.09 -9.27 -5.39
CA GLY A 259 39.67 -8.95 -5.52
C GLY A 259 39.12 -9.04 -6.95
N ALA A 260 39.97 -8.96 -7.99
CA ALA A 260 39.57 -9.23 -9.37
C ALA A 260 39.19 -10.71 -9.58
N PHE A 261 39.78 -11.61 -8.79
CA PHE A 261 39.51 -13.05 -8.81
C PHE A 261 38.46 -13.49 -7.76
N ASN A 262 37.69 -12.57 -7.17
CA ASN A 262 36.70 -12.90 -6.15
C ASN A 262 35.61 -13.88 -6.62
N LYS A 263 35.27 -13.87 -7.92
CA LYS A 263 34.28 -14.78 -8.55
C LYS A 263 34.70 -16.26 -8.51
N LEU A 264 36.00 -16.53 -8.43
CA LEU A 264 36.55 -17.88 -8.33
C LEU A 264 36.61 -18.39 -6.87
N GLY A 265 35.98 -17.68 -5.93
CA GLY A 265 35.93 -18.02 -4.52
C GLY A 265 37.28 -17.93 -3.80
N LYS A 266 37.43 -18.66 -2.69
CA LYS A 266 38.63 -18.59 -1.83
C LYS A 266 39.94 -18.84 -2.58
N ILE A 267 39.93 -19.84 -3.47
CA ILE A 267 41.12 -20.28 -4.20
C ILE A 267 41.57 -19.16 -5.14
N GLY A 268 40.64 -18.51 -5.85
CA GLY A 268 40.93 -17.37 -6.73
C GLY A 268 41.52 -16.17 -6.00
N VAL A 269 41.00 -15.85 -4.81
CA VAL A 269 41.50 -14.74 -3.99
C VAL A 269 42.93 -15.00 -3.51
N ILE A 270 43.25 -16.24 -3.09
CA ILE A 270 44.60 -16.64 -2.67
C ILE A 270 45.57 -16.63 -3.86
N THR A 271 45.18 -17.21 -5.00
CA THR A 271 46.04 -17.23 -6.19
C THR A 271 46.26 -15.82 -6.73
N GLY A 272 45.24 -14.96 -6.74
CA GLY A 272 45.34 -13.57 -7.13
C GLY A 272 46.26 -12.75 -6.21
N PHE A 273 46.19 -12.95 -4.90
CA PHE A 273 47.09 -12.29 -3.95
C PHE A 273 48.54 -12.77 -4.14
N SER A 274 48.76 -14.08 -4.29
CA SER A 274 50.09 -14.64 -4.53
C SER A 274 50.69 -14.14 -5.85
N LEU A 275 49.89 -14.06 -6.92
CA LEU A 275 50.30 -13.53 -8.21
C LEU A 275 50.65 -12.04 -8.10
N GLY A 276 49.80 -11.23 -7.47
CA GLY A 276 50.05 -9.81 -7.24
C GLY A 276 51.32 -9.56 -6.42
N TYR A 277 51.54 -10.35 -5.37
CA TYR A 277 52.74 -10.28 -4.54
C TYR A 277 54.00 -10.60 -5.34
N LEU A 278 54.00 -11.68 -6.13
CA LEU A 278 55.15 -12.10 -6.94
C LEU A 278 55.47 -11.09 -8.04
N LEU A 279 54.46 -10.60 -8.77
CA LEU A 279 54.63 -9.62 -9.85
C LEU A 279 55.21 -8.31 -9.32
N TYR A 280 54.66 -7.80 -8.21
CA TYR A 280 55.12 -6.54 -7.63
C TYR A 280 56.50 -6.69 -6.98
N ASN A 281 56.75 -7.79 -6.29
CA ASN A 281 58.05 -8.08 -5.70
C ASN A 281 59.12 -8.18 -6.80
N PHE A 282 58.89 -8.92 -7.89
CA PHE A 282 59.80 -9.00 -9.03
C PHE A 282 60.17 -7.62 -9.60
N HIS A 283 59.22 -6.68 -9.65
CA HIS A 283 59.46 -5.34 -10.13
C HIS A 283 60.32 -4.47 -9.18
N VAL A 284 60.19 -4.68 -7.87
CA VAL A 284 60.89 -3.87 -6.85
C VAL A 284 62.24 -4.48 -6.42
N ASN A 285 62.45 -5.78 -6.63
CA ASN A 285 63.52 -6.54 -5.98
C ASN A 285 64.92 -6.40 -6.62
N SER A 286 65.35 -5.18 -6.99
CA SER A 286 66.78 -4.89 -7.22
C SER A 286 67.61 -4.84 -5.91
N ILE A 287 66.98 -5.00 -4.73
CA ILE A 287 67.58 -4.77 -3.40
C ILE A 287 67.62 -6.02 -2.50
N GLY A 288 67.03 -7.16 -2.89
CA GLY A 288 67.25 -8.46 -2.23
C GLY A 288 66.59 -8.67 -0.86
N THR A 289 65.64 -7.82 -0.44
CA THR A 289 64.92 -7.99 0.84
C THR A 289 63.45 -8.36 0.61
N LEU A 290 63.04 -9.56 1.05
CA LEU A 290 61.64 -9.96 1.10
C LEU A 290 60.87 -9.14 2.14
N ILE A 291 59.98 -8.25 1.68
CA ILE A 291 59.22 -7.32 2.55
C ILE A 291 58.26 -8.06 3.49
N ILE A 292 57.62 -9.13 2.99
CA ILE A 292 56.73 -10.00 3.77
C ILE A 292 57.32 -11.42 3.78
N SER A 293 57.42 -12.03 4.96
CA SER A 293 57.93 -13.39 5.09
C SER A 293 57.01 -14.39 4.39
N PRO A 294 57.51 -15.36 3.60
CA PRO A 294 56.65 -16.39 2.99
C PRO A 294 55.88 -17.20 4.05
N LYS A 295 56.42 -17.30 5.28
CA LYS A 295 55.73 -17.95 6.40
C LYS A 295 54.44 -17.22 6.79
N THR A 296 54.42 -15.88 6.78
CA THR A 296 53.23 -15.09 7.16
C THR A 296 52.14 -15.17 6.09
N LEU A 297 52.53 -15.24 4.81
CA LEU A 297 51.59 -15.49 3.72
C LEU A 297 50.91 -16.85 3.84
N ALA A 298 51.70 -17.91 4.07
CA ALA A 298 51.18 -19.27 4.24
C ALA A 298 50.19 -19.38 5.41
N ALA A 299 50.51 -18.76 6.56
CA ALA A 299 49.61 -18.71 7.71
C ALA A 299 48.30 -17.97 7.41
N SER A 300 48.36 -16.86 6.68
CA SER A 300 47.18 -16.06 6.32
C SER A 300 46.25 -16.80 5.34
N PHE A 301 46.84 -17.52 4.37
CA PHE A 301 46.08 -18.35 3.43
C PHE A 301 45.42 -19.55 4.13
N ALA A 302 46.14 -20.20 5.06
CA ALA A 302 45.58 -21.27 5.87
C ALA A 302 44.38 -20.78 6.69
N LEU A 303 44.47 -19.58 7.28
CA LEU A 303 43.39 -18.98 8.07
C LEU A 303 42.11 -18.73 7.23
N LEU A 304 42.26 -18.29 5.98
CA LEU A 304 41.13 -18.11 5.05
C LEU A 304 40.50 -19.45 4.60
N LEU A 305 41.32 -20.49 4.44
CA LEU A 305 40.85 -21.82 4.07
C LEU A 305 40.05 -22.47 5.19
N ILE A 306 40.49 -22.35 6.44
CA ILE A 306 39.83 -22.89 7.64
C ILE A 306 38.46 -22.23 7.89
N LEU A 307 38.26 -20.98 7.46
CA LEU A 307 37.03 -20.24 7.73
C LEU A 307 35.80 -20.85 7.01
N PRO A 308 34.76 -21.36 7.68
CA PRO A 308 33.64 -22.04 7.02
C PRO A 308 32.84 -21.12 6.08
N GLN A 309 32.33 -21.68 4.97
CA GLN A 309 31.59 -20.90 3.96
C GLN A 309 30.36 -20.18 4.55
N ALA A 310 29.72 -20.74 5.56
CA ALA A 310 28.60 -20.14 6.28
C ALA A 310 28.98 -18.83 7.01
N MET A 311 30.21 -18.73 7.53
CA MET A 311 30.70 -17.49 8.14
C MET A 311 31.02 -16.44 7.07
N ILE A 312 31.56 -16.84 5.93
CA ILE A 312 31.84 -15.93 4.82
C ILE A 312 30.54 -15.38 4.23
N LYS A 313 29.49 -16.20 4.10
CA LYS A 313 28.15 -15.74 3.72
C LYS A 313 27.58 -14.75 4.73
N ARG A 314 27.69 -15.02 6.04
CA ARG A 314 27.28 -14.06 7.09
C ARG A 314 28.05 -12.75 7.05
N VAL A 315 29.37 -12.81 6.86
CA VAL A 315 30.23 -11.62 6.75
C VAL A 315 29.88 -10.84 5.47
N LYS A 316 29.63 -11.53 4.35
CA LYS A 316 29.16 -10.90 3.11
C LYS A 316 27.78 -10.26 3.31
N LEU A 317 26.82 -10.91 3.96
CA LEU A 317 25.52 -10.31 4.29
C LEU A 317 25.64 -9.08 5.20
N TYR A 318 26.52 -9.13 6.20
CA TYR A 318 26.74 -7.99 7.11
C TYR A 318 27.42 -6.79 6.41
N ILE A 319 28.40 -7.06 5.54
CA ILE A 319 29.18 -6.06 4.80
C ILE A 319 28.46 -5.58 3.54
N SER A 320 27.64 -6.43 2.93
CA SER A 320 26.77 -6.19 1.79
C SER A 320 25.34 -6.04 2.26
N ASN A 321 25.10 -5.30 3.35
CA ASN A 321 23.77 -4.78 3.64
C ASN A 321 23.64 -3.39 3.02
N PRO A 322 23.48 -3.22 1.69
CA PRO A 322 22.93 -2.01 1.10
C PRO A 322 21.40 -2.10 1.19
N CYS A 323 20.74 -0.97 1.34
CA CYS A 323 19.46 -0.70 0.70
C CYS A 323 18.24 -1.64 0.85
N ASN A 324 18.23 -2.71 1.65
CA ASN A 324 17.03 -3.56 1.68
C ASN A 324 15.79 -2.76 2.11
N ASP A 325 15.87 -1.89 3.11
CA ASP A 325 14.66 -1.17 3.55
C ASP A 325 14.12 -0.08 2.61
N ALA A 326 14.94 0.47 1.70
CA ALA A 326 14.52 1.54 0.77
C ALA A 326 14.21 1.01 -0.64
N GLN A 327 14.96 0.00 -1.12
CA GLN A 327 14.65 -0.68 -2.37
C GLN A 327 13.47 -1.65 -2.20
N ILE A 328 13.31 -2.35 -1.06
CA ILE A 328 12.09 -3.12 -0.76
C ILE A 328 10.88 -2.18 -0.72
N LYS A 329 10.99 -0.96 -0.18
CA LYS A 329 9.88 0.02 -0.19
C LYS A 329 9.54 0.55 -1.59
N ALA A 330 10.53 0.80 -2.45
CA ALA A 330 10.31 1.26 -3.82
C ALA A 330 9.80 0.13 -4.74
N TYR A 331 10.36 -1.08 -4.61
CA TYR A 331 9.94 -2.28 -5.35
C TYR A 331 8.52 -2.72 -4.95
N ASN A 332 8.22 -2.72 -3.64
CA ASN A 332 6.85 -2.94 -3.15
C ASN A 332 5.89 -1.84 -3.63
N LEU A 333 6.36 -0.65 -4.01
CA LEU A 333 5.51 0.42 -4.55
C LEU A 333 5.11 0.15 -6.00
N GLU A 334 6.05 -0.34 -6.81
CA GLU A 334 5.83 -0.70 -8.22
C GLU A 334 4.96 -1.95 -8.35
N GLU A 335 5.18 -2.96 -7.51
CA GLU A 335 4.35 -4.17 -7.47
C GLU A 335 2.94 -3.88 -6.91
N ARG A 336 2.83 -3.03 -5.87
CA ARG A 336 1.53 -2.50 -5.43
C ARG A 336 0.84 -1.66 -6.49
N ALA A 337 1.58 -0.91 -7.30
CA ALA A 337 1.00 -0.15 -8.40
C ALA A 337 0.45 -1.10 -9.47
N ARG A 338 1.17 -2.18 -9.81
CA ARG A 338 0.71 -3.22 -10.74
C ARG A 338 -0.55 -3.92 -10.24
N ASP A 339 -0.57 -4.36 -8.98
CA ASP A 339 -1.75 -5.01 -8.40
C ASP A 339 -2.95 -4.07 -8.33
N ARG A 340 -2.72 -2.79 -8.04
CA ARG A 340 -3.77 -1.76 -8.11
C ARG A 340 -4.27 -1.53 -9.53
N LEU A 341 -3.43 -1.62 -10.56
CA LEU A 341 -3.84 -1.50 -11.96
C LEU A 341 -4.67 -2.70 -12.39
N HIS A 342 -4.28 -3.92 -12.03
CA HIS A 342 -5.12 -5.11 -12.27
C HIS A 342 -6.45 -5.05 -11.51
N GLU A 343 -6.43 -4.57 -10.26
CA GLU A 343 -7.66 -4.35 -9.51
C GLU A 343 -8.55 -3.31 -10.22
N LEU A 344 -7.99 -2.18 -10.67
CA LEU A 344 -8.72 -1.17 -11.44
C LEU A 344 -9.30 -1.73 -12.75
N ALA A 345 -8.54 -2.51 -13.50
CA ALA A 345 -9.02 -3.14 -14.74
C ALA A 345 -10.20 -4.08 -14.46
N SER A 346 -10.10 -4.91 -13.42
CA SER A 346 -11.22 -5.76 -12.97
C SER A 346 -12.44 -4.93 -12.58
N LEU A 347 -12.26 -3.83 -11.84
CA LEU A 347 -13.36 -2.94 -11.45
C LEU A 347 -14.06 -2.33 -12.67
N LEU A 348 -13.30 -1.89 -13.68
CA LEU A 348 -13.85 -1.30 -14.91
C LEU A 348 -14.65 -2.32 -15.73
N ASN A 349 -14.18 -3.56 -15.79
CA ASN A 349 -14.89 -4.64 -16.47
C ASN A 349 -16.16 -5.04 -15.70
N ASP A 350 -16.08 -5.14 -14.37
CA ASP A 350 -17.24 -5.39 -13.50
C ASP A 350 -18.30 -4.28 -13.67
N LEU A 351 -17.88 -3.00 -13.66
CA LEU A 351 -18.75 -1.85 -13.94
C LEU A 351 -19.43 -1.95 -15.30
N GLY A 352 -18.68 -2.27 -16.36
CA GLY A 352 -19.23 -2.49 -17.70
C GLY A 352 -20.29 -3.60 -17.74
N GLY A 353 -20.06 -4.69 -16.99
CA GLY A 353 -21.03 -5.79 -16.84
C GLY A 353 -22.34 -5.35 -16.18
N VAL A 354 -22.27 -4.50 -15.16
CA VAL A 354 -23.46 -4.00 -14.45
C VAL A 354 -24.38 -3.19 -15.37
N PHE A 355 -23.81 -2.35 -16.24
CA PHE A 355 -24.60 -1.59 -17.22
C PHE A 355 -25.25 -2.48 -18.29
N LYS A 356 -24.77 -3.69 -18.54
CA LYS A 356 -25.39 -4.61 -19.50
C LYS A 356 -26.70 -5.20 -18.97
N GLU A 357 -26.74 -5.61 -17.71
CA GLU A 357 -27.89 -6.33 -17.13
C GLU A 357 -29.07 -5.40 -16.78
N ILE A 358 -28.79 -4.16 -16.38
CA ILE A 358 -29.84 -3.20 -15.93
C ILE A 358 -30.76 -2.76 -17.08
N PHE A 359 -30.27 -2.76 -18.32
CA PHE A 359 -30.94 -2.11 -19.46
C PHE A 359 -31.42 -3.07 -20.55
N VAL A 360 -31.00 -4.33 -20.54
CA VAL A 360 -31.46 -5.31 -21.54
C VAL A 360 -32.64 -6.10 -20.98
N LYS A 361 -33.86 -5.65 -21.30
CA LYS A 361 -34.98 -6.58 -21.54
C LYS A 361 -35.47 -6.38 -22.97
N ASP A 362 -35.35 -7.43 -23.76
CA ASP A 362 -36.01 -7.55 -25.06
C ASP A 362 -37.52 -7.63 -24.80
N GLU A 363 -38.22 -6.52 -25.03
CA GLU A 363 -39.58 -6.62 -25.53
C GLU A 363 -39.49 -6.49 -27.05
N ASP A 364 -39.68 -7.64 -27.70
CA ASP A 364 -39.90 -7.73 -29.13
C ASP A 364 -40.95 -6.70 -29.58
N ARG A 365 -40.76 -6.21 -30.81
CA ARG A 365 -41.56 -5.19 -31.53
C ARG A 365 -43.06 -5.53 -31.64
N VAL A 366 -43.77 -5.55 -30.53
CA VAL A 366 -45.23 -5.56 -30.44
C VAL A 366 -45.63 -4.13 -30.11
N LEU A 367 -46.61 -3.56 -30.84
CA LEU A 367 -47.17 -2.28 -30.44
C LEU A 367 -47.61 -2.38 -28.97
N PRO A 368 -47.11 -1.51 -28.07
CA PRO A 368 -47.54 -1.54 -26.69
C PRO A 368 -49.07 -1.39 -26.65
N SER A 369 -49.75 -2.28 -25.92
CA SER A 369 -51.20 -2.22 -25.72
C SER A 369 -51.63 -0.86 -25.16
N GLU A 370 -50.78 -0.26 -24.31
CA GLU A 370 -50.90 1.08 -23.78
C GLU A 370 -50.95 2.18 -24.85
N TYR A 371 -50.17 2.05 -25.93
CA TYR A 371 -50.18 3.03 -27.03
C TYR A 371 -51.51 3.00 -27.77
N LEU A 372 -52.03 1.80 -28.10
CA LEU A 372 -53.35 1.66 -28.71
C LEU A 372 -54.45 2.28 -27.84
N ASP A 373 -54.43 2.01 -26.54
CA ASP A 373 -55.38 2.55 -25.58
C ASP A 373 -55.27 4.07 -25.46
N SER A 374 -54.05 4.63 -25.49
CA SER A 374 -53.83 6.07 -25.44
C SER A 374 -54.46 6.80 -26.63
N VAL A 375 -54.29 6.25 -27.84
CA VAL A 375 -54.86 6.81 -29.08
C VAL A 375 -56.37 6.72 -29.04
N CYS A 376 -56.90 5.58 -28.62
CA CYS A 376 -58.34 5.34 -28.51
C CYS A 376 -58.99 6.28 -27.49
N ARG A 377 -58.37 6.48 -26.33
CA ARG A 377 -58.83 7.43 -25.30
C ARG A 377 -58.78 8.88 -25.78
N LYS A 378 -57.73 9.27 -26.50
CA LYS A 378 -57.60 10.63 -27.08
C LYS A 378 -58.71 10.90 -28.11
N VAL A 379 -59.05 9.92 -28.93
CA VAL A 379 -60.18 10.02 -29.89
C VAL A 379 -61.54 10.00 -29.19
N GLN A 380 -61.71 9.19 -28.14
CA GLN A 380 -62.93 9.19 -27.34
C GLN A 380 -63.24 10.56 -26.76
N LEU A 381 -62.23 11.23 -26.20
CA LEU A 381 -62.36 12.53 -25.55
C LEU A 381 -62.58 13.68 -26.55
N MET A 382 -61.85 13.69 -27.66
CA MET A 382 -61.90 14.81 -28.60
C MET A 382 -62.99 14.72 -29.67
N ILE A 383 -63.47 13.51 -30.00
CA ILE A 383 -64.40 13.30 -31.12
C ILE A 383 -65.68 12.59 -30.68
N CYS A 384 -65.59 11.60 -29.77
CA CYS A 384 -66.74 10.76 -29.44
C CYS A 384 -67.57 11.22 -28.25
N SER A 385 -67.14 12.22 -27.47
CA SER A 385 -67.82 12.70 -26.26
C SER A 385 -69.30 13.01 -26.50
N ASP A 386 -69.59 13.77 -27.56
CA ASP A 386 -70.93 14.27 -27.95
C ASP A 386 -71.49 13.55 -29.18
N CYS A 387 -70.97 12.36 -29.51
CA CYS A 387 -71.37 11.60 -30.70
C CYS A 387 -72.55 10.67 -30.44
N GLY A 388 -73.62 10.77 -31.26
CA GLY A 388 -74.79 9.90 -31.17
C GLY A 388 -74.51 8.39 -31.37
N MET A 389 -73.39 8.05 -32.03
CA MET A 389 -72.97 6.66 -32.27
C MET A 389 -72.05 6.09 -31.18
N ARG A 390 -71.74 6.85 -30.12
CA ARG A 390 -70.79 6.48 -29.06
C ARG A 390 -71.11 5.13 -28.41
N ARG A 391 -72.37 4.89 -28.01
CA ARG A 391 -72.80 3.62 -27.40
C ARG A 391 -72.53 2.42 -28.30
N ILE A 392 -72.77 2.56 -29.61
CA ILE A 392 -72.58 1.45 -30.55
C ILE A 392 -71.08 1.16 -30.73
N CYS A 393 -70.26 2.21 -30.91
CA CYS A 393 -68.83 2.06 -31.16
C CYS A 393 -68.03 1.56 -29.94
N TRP A 394 -68.41 1.99 -28.73
CA TRP A 394 -67.61 1.77 -27.51
C TRP A 394 -68.24 0.81 -26.49
N GLU A 395 -69.57 0.62 -26.47
CA GLU A 395 -70.22 -0.35 -25.58
C GLU A 395 -70.59 -1.65 -26.29
N LYS A 396 -71.20 -1.58 -27.51
CA LYS A 396 -71.64 -2.78 -28.24
C LYS A 396 -70.56 -3.41 -29.12
N GLU A 397 -69.83 -2.61 -29.90
CA GLU A 397 -68.86 -3.10 -30.90
C GLU A 397 -67.41 -2.68 -30.61
N LEU A 398 -67.02 -2.62 -29.32
CA LEU A 398 -65.68 -2.21 -28.88
C LEU A 398 -64.56 -2.96 -29.62
N LYS A 399 -64.64 -4.30 -29.71
CA LYS A 399 -63.60 -5.12 -30.35
C LYS A 399 -63.40 -4.77 -31.84
N ARG A 400 -64.48 -4.50 -32.57
CA ARG A 400 -64.40 -4.08 -33.98
C ARG A 400 -63.82 -2.69 -34.14
N THR A 401 -64.19 -1.77 -33.26
CA THR A 401 -63.64 -0.41 -33.21
C THR A 401 -62.14 -0.43 -32.91
N MET A 402 -61.70 -1.22 -31.92
CA MET A 402 -60.28 -1.42 -31.61
C MET A 402 -59.51 -2.04 -32.77
N GLY A 403 -60.06 -3.06 -33.43
CA GLY A 403 -59.46 -3.64 -34.63
C GLY A 403 -59.28 -2.63 -35.76
N ALA A 404 -60.24 -1.71 -35.93
CA ALA A 404 -60.14 -0.64 -36.94
C ALA A 404 -59.05 0.39 -36.58
N PHE A 405 -58.92 0.78 -35.31
CA PHE A 405 -57.82 1.65 -34.85
C PHE A 405 -56.46 0.99 -35.02
N TYR A 406 -56.32 -0.27 -34.60
CA TYR A 406 -55.09 -1.04 -34.76
C TYR A 406 -54.66 -1.12 -36.24
N THR A 407 -55.64 -1.39 -37.12
CA THR A 407 -55.42 -1.39 -38.56
C THR A 407 -54.95 -0.01 -39.04
N LEU A 408 -55.62 1.07 -38.64
CA LEU A 408 -55.29 2.43 -39.06
C LEU A 408 -53.89 2.88 -38.58
N ILE A 409 -53.50 2.55 -37.36
CA ILE A 409 -52.18 2.84 -36.79
C ILE A 409 -51.09 2.10 -37.59
N LYS A 410 -51.30 0.79 -37.85
CA LYS A 410 -50.37 -0.04 -38.63
C LYS A 410 -50.15 0.48 -40.06
N HIS A 411 -51.17 1.08 -40.68
CA HIS A 411 -51.04 1.74 -41.98
C HIS A 411 -50.18 3.02 -41.92
N HIS A 412 -50.33 3.83 -40.87
CA HIS A 412 -49.55 5.06 -40.68
C HIS A 412 -48.06 4.80 -40.32
N GLU A 413 -47.76 3.63 -39.78
CA GLU A 413 -46.39 3.17 -39.51
C GLU A 413 -45.65 2.68 -40.76
N GLY A 414 -46.33 2.50 -41.89
CA GLY A 414 -45.70 2.13 -43.17
C GLY A 414 -45.58 0.63 -43.43
N ILE A 415 -46.32 -0.20 -42.69
CA ILE A 415 -46.28 -1.67 -42.83
C ILE A 415 -47.16 -2.16 -44.01
N TYR A 416 -48.02 -1.30 -44.57
CA TYR A 416 -48.85 -1.59 -45.75
C TYR A 416 -48.92 -0.40 -46.72
N ASP A 417 -48.94 -0.71 -48.03
CA ASP A 417 -48.79 0.24 -49.13
C ASP A 417 -50.05 1.08 -49.47
N ARG A 418 -51.18 0.84 -48.79
CA ARG A 418 -52.45 1.52 -49.08
C ARG A 418 -52.87 2.47 -47.95
N LYS A 419 -52.82 3.78 -48.19
CA LYS A 419 -53.31 4.84 -47.28
C LYS A 419 -54.84 4.91 -47.24
N GLU A 420 -55.52 3.80 -46.99
CA GLU A 420 -56.98 3.76 -46.93
C GLU A 420 -57.50 3.71 -45.49
N ILE A 421 -58.41 4.62 -45.18
CA ILE A 421 -59.12 4.62 -43.91
C ILE A 421 -60.04 3.38 -43.84
N PRO A 422 -60.03 2.60 -42.75
CA PRO A 422 -60.91 1.44 -42.58
C PRO A 422 -62.37 1.76 -42.89
N PHE A 423 -63.05 0.84 -43.58
CA PHE A 423 -64.45 0.98 -44.01
C PHE A 423 -65.39 1.32 -42.84
N LEU A 424 -65.09 0.81 -41.65
CA LEU A 424 -65.87 1.04 -40.44
C LEU A 424 -65.91 2.52 -40.03
N PHE A 425 -64.82 3.27 -40.22
CA PHE A 425 -64.79 4.71 -39.97
C PHE A 425 -65.48 5.49 -41.10
N LYS A 426 -65.26 5.12 -42.38
CA LYS A 426 -65.91 5.75 -43.54
C LYS A 426 -67.45 5.65 -43.51
N SER A 427 -67.98 4.54 -43.01
CA SER A 427 -69.43 4.28 -43.01
C SER A 427 -70.18 4.87 -41.81
N ARG A 428 -69.49 5.12 -40.68
CA ARG A 428 -70.16 5.46 -39.40
C ARG A 428 -69.71 6.79 -38.80
N CYS A 429 -68.55 7.33 -39.16
CA CYS A 429 -67.98 8.53 -38.54
C CYS A 429 -67.96 9.72 -39.51
N SER A 430 -68.62 10.82 -39.15
CA SER A 430 -68.57 12.06 -39.91
C SER A 430 -67.24 12.84 -39.76
N GLN A 431 -66.48 12.56 -38.70
CA GLN A 431 -65.21 13.25 -38.36
C GLN A 431 -63.97 12.40 -38.70
N THR A 432 -64.07 11.57 -39.74
CA THR A 432 -63.05 10.58 -40.08
C THR A 432 -61.67 11.19 -40.38
N GLU A 433 -61.59 12.36 -41.04
CA GLU A 433 -60.32 13.04 -41.31
C GLU A 433 -59.63 13.53 -40.01
N LYS A 434 -60.38 13.96 -39.00
CA LYS A 434 -59.80 14.34 -37.70
C LYS A 434 -59.24 13.14 -36.95
N ILE A 435 -59.88 11.98 -37.05
CA ILE A 435 -59.33 10.73 -36.47
C ILE A 435 -57.98 10.42 -37.11
N LYS A 436 -57.88 10.54 -38.43
CA LYS A 436 -56.64 10.31 -39.17
C LYS A 436 -55.55 11.31 -38.77
N GLU A 437 -55.89 12.57 -38.53
CA GLU A 437 -54.96 13.59 -38.05
C GLU A 437 -54.44 13.28 -36.65
N ILE A 438 -55.32 12.90 -35.71
CA ILE A 438 -54.94 12.48 -34.34
C ILE A 438 -54.03 11.25 -34.38
N VAL A 439 -54.34 10.26 -35.22
CA VAL A 439 -53.52 9.04 -35.37
C VAL A 439 -52.16 9.36 -36.00
N LYS A 440 -52.12 10.30 -36.97
CA LYS A 440 -50.86 10.76 -37.56
C LYS A 440 -49.98 11.49 -36.54
N GLU A 441 -50.56 12.39 -35.75
CA GLU A 441 -49.85 13.14 -34.70
C GLU A 441 -49.32 12.21 -33.61
N SER A 442 -50.17 11.31 -33.09
CA SER A 442 -49.76 10.31 -32.09
C SER A 442 -48.71 9.33 -32.62
N SER A 443 -48.81 8.91 -33.88
CA SER A 443 -47.79 8.07 -34.53
C SER A 443 -46.45 8.79 -34.68
N ASN A 444 -46.45 10.08 -35.03
CA ASN A 444 -45.22 10.87 -35.10
C ASN A 444 -44.56 11.01 -33.71
N LEU A 445 -45.35 11.30 -32.67
CA LEU A 445 -44.86 11.38 -31.29
C LEU A 445 -44.32 10.02 -30.80
N PHE A 446 -45.01 8.93 -31.11
CA PHE A 446 -44.55 7.58 -30.79
C PHE A 446 -43.25 7.21 -31.51
N LYS A 447 -43.10 7.57 -32.80
CA LYS A 447 -41.85 7.39 -33.55
C LYS A 447 -40.69 8.17 -32.94
N ILE A 448 -40.91 9.42 -32.53
CA ILE A 448 -39.88 10.23 -31.85
C ILE A 448 -39.47 9.54 -30.54
N THR A 449 -40.44 9.09 -29.74
CA THR A 449 -40.18 8.40 -28.46
C THR A 449 -39.37 7.12 -28.68
N CYS A 450 -39.78 6.28 -29.64
CA CYS A 450 -39.06 5.06 -30.01
C CYS A 450 -37.65 5.35 -30.57
N GLN A 451 -37.47 6.44 -31.33
CA GLN A 451 -36.14 6.89 -31.77
C GLN A 451 -35.26 7.33 -30.59
N MET A 452 -35.81 8.07 -29.62
CA MET A 452 -35.10 8.44 -28.40
C MET A 452 -34.71 7.20 -27.58
N ASP A 453 -35.59 6.20 -27.49
CA ASP A 453 -35.30 4.91 -26.84
C ASP A 453 -34.12 4.19 -27.52
N ASN A 454 -34.12 4.16 -28.86
CA ASN A 454 -33.02 3.57 -29.62
C ASN A 454 -31.70 4.33 -29.46
N ILE A 455 -31.73 5.67 -29.40
CA ILE A 455 -30.53 6.48 -29.14
C ILE A 455 -29.98 6.20 -27.73
N ILE A 456 -30.85 6.10 -26.73
CA ILE A 456 -30.46 5.77 -25.36
C ILE A 456 -29.84 4.38 -25.31
N LYS A 457 -30.47 3.38 -25.95
CA LYS A 457 -29.93 2.02 -26.05
C LYS A 457 -28.56 1.98 -26.72
N TYR A 458 -28.41 2.70 -27.85
CA TYR A 458 -27.13 2.80 -28.56
C TYR A 458 -26.03 3.45 -27.70
N ASN A 459 -26.33 4.54 -27.01
CA ASN A 459 -25.37 5.20 -26.12
C ASN A 459 -24.98 4.29 -24.94
N GLN A 460 -25.89 3.47 -24.43
CA GLN A 460 -25.61 2.49 -23.38
C GLN A 460 -24.67 1.39 -23.86
N GLU A 461 -24.92 0.83 -25.04
CA GLU A 461 -24.01 -0.16 -25.68
C GLU A 461 -22.61 0.44 -25.89
N LEU A 462 -22.53 1.71 -26.32
CA LEU A 462 -21.27 2.42 -26.50
C LEU A 462 -20.50 2.61 -25.18
N ILE A 463 -21.18 3.01 -24.10
CA ILE A 463 -20.56 3.17 -22.77
C ILE A 463 -19.98 1.85 -22.27
N GLN A 464 -20.69 0.73 -22.48
CA GLN A 464 -20.20 -0.60 -22.14
C GLN A 464 -18.90 -0.92 -22.88
N GLU A 465 -18.86 -0.66 -24.19
CA GLU A 465 -17.67 -0.88 -25.01
C GLU A 465 -16.49 -0.02 -24.56
N TYR A 466 -16.74 1.23 -24.14
CA TYR A 466 -15.70 2.10 -23.59
C TYR A 466 -15.13 1.58 -22.27
N PHE A 467 -15.96 1.11 -21.34
CA PHE A 467 -15.47 0.54 -20.07
C PHE A 467 -14.62 -0.71 -20.30
N ALA A 468 -15.06 -1.60 -21.20
CA ALA A 468 -14.30 -2.80 -21.57
C ALA A 468 -12.95 -2.41 -22.21
N ARG A 469 -12.94 -1.50 -23.20
CA ARG A 469 -11.71 -1.03 -23.84
C ARG A 469 -10.77 -0.31 -22.86
N ALA A 470 -11.32 0.46 -21.91
CA ALA A 470 -10.53 1.11 -20.89
C ALA A 470 -9.88 0.09 -19.95
N ALA A 471 -10.60 -0.97 -19.57
CA ALA A 471 -10.05 -2.09 -18.81
C ALA A 471 -8.89 -2.77 -19.57
N ASP A 472 -9.07 -3.05 -20.87
CA ASP A 472 -8.04 -3.68 -21.71
C ASP A 472 -6.74 -2.83 -21.76
N VAL A 473 -6.87 -1.51 -21.87
CA VAL A 473 -5.71 -0.58 -21.87
C VAL A 473 -4.99 -0.58 -20.53
N VAL A 474 -5.74 -0.53 -19.42
CA VAL A 474 -5.17 -0.57 -18.07
C VAL A 474 -4.47 -1.91 -17.83
N GLU A 475 -5.06 -3.01 -18.30
CA GLU A 475 -4.48 -4.34 -18.20
C GLU A 475 -3.19 -4.46 -19.05
N ALA A 476 -3.18 -3.90 -20.26
CA ALA A 476 -1.96 -3.83 -21.08
C ALA A 476 -0.85 -2.99 -20.42
N MET A 477 -1.19 -1.91 -19.71
CA MET A 477 -0.22 -1.14 -18.91
C MET A 477 0.34 -1.95 -17.74
N ALA A 478 -0.51 -2.76 -17.09
CA ALA A 478 -0.08 -3.65 -16.01
C ALA A 478 0.81 -4.79 -16.51
N ALA A 479 0.61 -5.24 -17.75
CA ALA A 479 1.32 -6.35 -18.40
C ALA A 479 2.64 -5.97 -19.09
N GLY A 480 3.00 -4.69 -19.18
CA GLY A 480 4.27 -4.24 -19.77
C GLY A 480 5.47 -4.91 -19.08
N ALA A 481 6.53 -5.25 -19.82
CA ALA A 481 7.68 -6.01 -19.29
C ALA A 481 8.51 -5.20 -18.28
N TRP A 482 8.37 -5.53 -17.00
CA TRP A 482 9.26 -5.07 -15.93
C TRP A 482 10.27 -6.19 -15.67
N GLU A 483 11.56 -5.96 -15.92
CA GLU A 483 12.63 -6.94 -15.65
C GLU A 483 12.71 -7.27 -14.15
N GLU A 484 12.78 -8.56 -13.85
CA GLU A 484 12.70 -9.11 -12.50
C GLU A 484 14.10 -9.48 -11.98
N ASP A 485 14.58 -8.75 -10.97
CA ASP A 485 15.70 -9.19 -10.14
C ASP A 485 15.24 -9.25 -8.67
N TYR A 486 15.37 -10.44 -8.08
CA TYR A 486 14.72 -10.86 -6.85
C TYR A 486 15.56 -10.57 -5.59
N GLU A 487 14.90 -10.19 -4.49
CA GLU A 487 15.25 -10.74 -3.17
C GLU A 487 14.00 -10.97 -2.31
N ILE A 488 13.95 -12.19 -1.77
CA ILE A 488 12.85 -12.85 -1.07
C ILE A 488 12.87 -12.41 0.39
N ASN A 489 11.74 -11.93 0.90
CA ASN A 489 11.45 -12.00 2.32
C ASN A 489 10.15 -12.77 2.47
N ILE A 490 10.30 -14.08 2.66
CA ILE A 490 9.21 -14.99 3.01
C ILE A 490 9.59 -15.64 4.34
N ASP A 491 8.58 -15.82 5.19
CA ASP A 491 8.57 -16.80 6.26
C ASP A 491 8.82 -18.19 5.64
N ASP A 492 10.07 -18.68 5.63
CA ASP A 492 10.50 -19.97 5.03
C ASP A 492 9.52 -21.14 5.33
N GLU A 493 8.87 -21.10 6.49
CA GLU A 493 7.84 -22.03 6.92
C GLU A 493 6.64 -22.15 5.96
N LEU A 494 6.20 -21.05 5.34
CA LEU A 494 5.01 -21.02 4.49
C LEU A 494 5.33 -21.57 3.08
N LEU A 495 6.54 -21.32 2.59
CA LEU A 495 7.07 -21.93 1.35
C LEU A 495 7.26 -23.44 1.49
N GLU A 496 7.83 -23.90 2.61
CA GLU A 496 8.00 -25.34 2.88
C GLU A 496 6.64 -26.07 2.95
N ARG A 497 5.62 -25.44 3.54
CA ARG A 497 4.27 -26.05 3.59
C ARG A 497 3.57 -26.08 2.24
N LEU A 498 3.69 -25.04 1.43
CA LEU A 498 3.06 -24.99 0.11
C LEU A 498 3.74 -25.93 -0.89
N SER A 499 5.07 -26.04 -0.85
CA SER A 499 5.81 -27.03 -1.63
C SER A 499 5.47 -28.47 -1.21
N GLY A 500 5.23 -28.72 0.08
CA GLY A 500 4.72 -30.01 0.59
C GLY A 500 3.33 -30.40 0.07
N LEU A 501 2.56 -29.45 -0.49
CA LEU A 501 1.24 -29.68 -1.10
C LEU A 501 1.29 -29.74 -2.64
N ASP A 502 2.49 -29.86 -3.23
CA ASP A 502 2.73 -29.85 -4.68
C ASP A 502 2.24 -28.56 -5.37
N ILE A 503 2.35 -27.44 -4.65
CA ILE A 503 2.01 -26.11 -5.15
C ILE A 503 3.32 -25.37 -5.40
N ASP A 504 3.67 -25.22 -6.68
CA ASP A 504 4.86 -24.48 -7.09
C ASP A 504 4.58 -22.97 -7.08
N VAL A 505 5.18 -22.29 -6.10
CA VAL A 505 4.95 -20.88 -5.82
C VAL A 505 6.18 -20.08 -6.21
N GLU A 506 5.98 -19.13 -7.12
CA GLU A 506 7.05 -18.24 -7.58
C GLU A 506 7.35 -17.16 -6.53
N ARG A 507 6.31 -16.59 -5.90
CA ARG A 507 6.48 -15.50 -4.93
C ARG A 507 5.39 -15.47 -3.87
N ILE A 508 5.77 -15.13 -2.64
CA ILE A 508 4.87 -14.82 -1.52
C ILE A 508 5.34 -13.51 -0.90
N TYR A 509 4.43 -12.63 -0.52
CA TYR A 509 4.76 -11.45 0.26
C TYR A 509 3.59 -11.02 1.14
N THR A 510 3.87 -10.43 2.30
CA THR A 510 2.85 -9.97 3.25
C THR A 510 2.69 -8.45 3.22
N ASP A 511 1.45 -7.98 3.28
CA ASP A 511 1.09 -6.57 3.39
C ASP A 511 0.14 -6.37 4.58
N TYR A 512 0.26 -5.23 5.26
CA TYR A 512 -0.65 -4.78 6.30
C TYR A 512 -1.50 -3.63 5.77
N SER A 513 -2.42 -3.94 4.86
CA SER A 513 -3.38 -2.95 4.34
C SER A 513 -4.60 -2.86 5.26
N ASN A 514 -5.02 -1.66 5.67
CA ASN A 514 -6.22 -1.42 6.49
C ASN A 514 -6.28 -2.23 7.80
N ASN A 515 -5.14 -2.33 8.52
CA ASN A 515 -5.05 -3.05 9.80
C ASN A 515 -5.33 -4.56 9.71
N ARG A 516 -5.23 -5.15 8.51
CA ARG A 516 -5.40 -6.58 8.25
C ARG A 516 -4.14 -7.14 7.61
N LEU A 517 -3.78 -8.36 8.02
CA LEU A 517 -2.71 -9.12 7.40
C LEU A 517 -3.22 -9.68 6.07
N CYS A 518 -2.57 -9.28 4.98
CA CYS A 518 -2.77 -9.77 3.64
C CYS A 518 -1.52 -10.56 3.23
N VAL A 519 -1.70 -11.76 2.70
CA VAL A 519 -0.63 -12.58 2.12
C VAL A 519 -0.91 -12.69 0.63
N ASN A 520 -0.03 -12.11 -0.19
CA ASN A 520 -0.12 -12.20 -1.64
C ASN A 520 0.76 -13.36 -2.11
N ILE A 521 0.22 -14.17 -3.01
CA ILE A 521 0.85 -15.39 -3.53
C ILE A 521 0.75 -15.37 -5.05
N ILE A 522 1.90 -15.51 -5.72
CA ILE A 522 2.04 -15.66 -7.16
C ILE A 522 2.55 -17.06 -7.44
N LYS A 523 1.84 -17.81 -8.27
CA LYS A 523 2.15 -19.20 -8.57
C LYS A 523 1.87 -19.56 -10.02
N HIS A 524 2.40 -20.68 -10.47
CA HIS A 524 2.09 -21.21 -11.81
C HIS A 524 0.60 -21.60 -11.95
N PRO A 525 0.06 -21.66 -13.18
CA PRO A 525 -1.34 -22.01 -13.42
C PRO A 525 -1.70 -23.36 -12.80
N CYS A 526 -2.84 -23.45 -12.10
CA CYS A 526 -3.34 -24.73 -11.61
C CYS A 526 -4.15 -25.44 -12.69
N GLU A 527 -4.06 -26.77 -12.75
CA GLU A 527 -4.89 -27.61 -13.64
C GLU A 527 -6.38 -27.55 -13.27
N ASN A 528 -6.70 -27.27 -12.00
CA ASN A 528 -8.07 -27.09 -11.50
C ASN A 528 -8.10 -26.00 -10.42
N SER A 529 -9.12 -25.15 -10.45
CA SER A 529 -9.31 -24.01 -9.51
C SER A 529 -9.43 -24.37 -8.02
N LYS A 530 -9.28 -25.66 -7.66
CA LYS A 530 -9.28 -26.20 -6.30
C LYS A 530 -8.05 -25.78 -5.48
N GLN A 531 -6.87 -25.67 -6.10
CA GLN A 531 -5.66 -25.24 -5.39
C GLN A 531 -5.84 -23.82 -4.81
N CYS A 532 -6.28 -22.89 -5.65
CA CYS A 532 -6.45 -21.48 -5.28
C CYS A 532 -7.58 -21.25 -4.28
N LYS A 533 -8.68 -22.00 -4.37
CA LYS A 533 -9.86 -21.80 -3.54
C LYS A 533 -9.86 -22.59 -2.22
N THR A 534 -9.15 -23.71 -2.15
CA THR A 534 -9.30 -24.66 -1.03
C THR A 534 -7.97 -24.96 -0.36
N LEU A 535 -6.95 -25.42 -1.11
CA LEU A 535 -5.68 -25.88 -0.52
C LEU A 535 -4.84 -24.73 0.03
N ILE A 536 -4.61 -23.69 -0.77
CA ILE A 536 -3.79 -22.53 -0.39
C ILE A 536 -4.35 -21.78 0.84
N PRO A 537 -5.64 -21.39 0.89
CA PRO A 537 -6.17 -20.72 2.08
C PRO A 537 -6.06 -21.58 3.34
N THR A 538 -6.22 -22.90 3.21
CA THR A 538 -6.07 -23.82 4.35
C THR A 538 -4.63 -23.86 4.84
N ALA A 539 -3.65 -24.04 3.95
CA ALA A 539 -2.23 -24.05 4.29
C ALA A 539 -1.76 -22.74 4.95
N VAL A 540 -2.21 -21.60 4.43
CA VAL A 540 -1.90 -20.27 4.97
C VAL A 540 -2.60 -20.06 6.31
N SER A 541 -3.83 -20.58 6.47
CA SER A 541 -4.55 -20.53 7.75
C SER A 541 -3.86 -21.32 8.85
N ASP A 542 -3.36 -22.51 8.51
CA ASP A 542 -2.64 -23.39 9.42
C ASP A 542 -1.24 -22.85 9.78
N ALA A 543 -0.59 -22.13 8.86
CA ALA A 543 0.70 -21.49 9.11
C ALA A 543 0.57 -20.28 10.05
N LEU A 544 -0.47 -19.47 9.84
CA LEU A 544 -0.69 -18.24 10.62
C LEU A 544 -1.59 -18.43 11.85
N GLY A 545 -2.16 -19.63 12.04
CA GLY A 545 -3.06 -19.95 13.15
C GLY A 545 -4.39 -19.18 13.13
N ARG A 546 -4.84 -18.71 11.96
CA ARG A 546 -6.07 -17.92 11.78
C ARG A 546 -6.75 -18.32 10.48
N LYS A 547 -8.09 -18.46 10.45
CA LYS A 547 -8.81 -18.72 9.19
C LYS A 547 -8.65 -17.54 8.24
N MET A 548 -8.17 -17.80 7.04
CA MET A 548 -7.98 -16.83 5.96
C MET A 548 -8.93 -17.13 4.79
N SER A 549 -9.32 -16.11 4.04
CA SER A 549 -10.02 -16.23 2.75
C SER A 549 -9.11 -15.83 1.61
N THR A 550 -9.29 -16.47 0.45
CA THR A 550 -8.52 -16.14 -0.76
C THR A 550 -9.38 -15.33 -1.73
N LYS A 551 -8.87 -14.18 -2.16
CA LYS A 551 -9.28 -13.44 -3.35
C LYS A 551 -8.36 -13.85 -4.50
N VAL A 552 -8.92 -14.46 -5.53
CA VAL A 552 -8.19 -14.69 -6.80
C VAL A 552 -8.17 -13.35 -7.53
N VAL A 553 -7.00 -12.74 -7.64
CA VAL A 553 -6.82 -11.46 -8.36
C VAL A 553 -6.76 -11.73 -9.84
N ASP A 554 -5.97 -12.73 -10.24
CA ASP A 554 -5.79 -13.10 -11.63
C ASP A 554 -5.70 -14.62 -11.79
N CYS A 555 -6.46 -15.15 -12.75
CA CYS A 555 -6.50 -16.56 -13.07
C CYS A 555 -6.22 -16.75 -14.57
N PRO A 556 -5.07 -17.36 -14.93
CA PRO A 556 -4.69 -17.71 -16.30
C PRO A 556 -5.78 -18.37 -17.15
N LEU A 557 -6.62 -19.21 -16.53
CA LEU A 557 -7.73 -19.90 -17.21
C LEU A 557 -8.82 -18.94 -17.71
N LYS A 558 -8.87 -17.71 -17.21
CA LYS A 558 -9.85 -16.67 -17.58
C LYS A 558 -9.20 -15.51 -18.35
N SER A 559 -8.02 -15.06 -17.91
CA SER A 559 -7.32 -13.91 -18.48
C SER A 559 -6.36 -14.26 -19.60
N GLY A 560 -5.90 -15.52 -19.70
CA GLY A 560 -4.86 -15.93 -20.64
C GLY A 560 -3.43 -15.57 -20.20
N ASN A 561 -3.24 -15.04 -18.98
CA ASN A 561 -1.93 -14.71 -18.43
C ASN A 561 -1.09 -15.93 -18.05
N SER A 562 0.22 -15.76 -17.85
CA SER A 562 1.16 -16.86 -17.53
C SER A 562 1.11 -17.32 -16.08
N MET A 563 0.68 -16.46 -15.14
CA MET A 563 0.77 -16.71 -13.69
C MET A 563 -0.56 -16.46 -12.98
N CYS A 564 -0.82 -17.22 -11.91
CA CYS A 564 -1.97 -17.04 -11.05
C CYS A 564 -1.62 -16.16 -9.85
N ARG A 565 -2.37 -15.08 -9.65
CA ARG A 565 -2.18 -14.13 -8.54
C ARG A 565 -3.31 -14.23 -7.53
N LEU A 566 -2.94 -14.42 -6.28
CA LEU A 566 -3.85 -14.67 -5.16
C LEU A 566 -3.55 -13.67 -4.04
N LYS A 567 -4.59 -13.13 -3.43
CA LYS A 567 -4.51 -12.29 -2.24
C LYS A 567 -5.29 -12.94 -1.12
N ILE A 568 -4.64 -13.28 -0.03
CA ILE A 568 -5.21 -14.01 1.09
C ILE A 568 -5.37 -13.05 2.26
N THR A 569 -6.57 -12.95 2.80
CA THR A 569 -6.91 -12.00 3.87
C THR A 569 -7.45 -12.73 5.09
N SER A 570 -7.14 -12.26 6.29
CA SER A 570 -7.73 -12.84 7.51
C SER A 570 -9.25 -12.70 7.51
N ASN A 571 -9.96 -13.81 7.77
CA ASN A 571 -11.42 -13.76 7.98
C ASN A 571 -11.74 -13.06 9.30
N GLY A 572 -12.90 -12.40 9.33
CA GLY A 572 -13.40 -11.79 10.55
C GLY A 572 -13.76 -12.82 11.62
N VAL A 573 -13.67 -12.39 12.88
CA VAL A 573 -14.02 -13.18 14.07
C VAL A 573 -15.54 -13.33 14.22
N LEU A 574 -16.28 -12.37 13.66
CA LEU A 574 -17.73 -12.33 13.70
C LEU A 574 -18.35 -12.96 12.45
N ASP A 575 -19.61 -13.32 12.59
CA ASP A 575 -20.43 -13.80 11.49
C ASP A 575 -21.89 -13.39 11.71
N VAL A 576 -22.64 -13.36 10.61
CA VAL A 576 -23.94 -12.68 10.54
C VAL A 576 -25.01 -13.63 10.07
N CYS A 577 -26.07 -13.73 10.86
CA CYS A 577 -27.22 -14.56 10.56
C CYS A 577 -28.43 -13.67 10.29
N VAL A 578 -29.10 -13.84 9.15
CA VAL A 578 -30.15 -12.92 8.70
C VAL A 578 -31.50 -13.63 8.68
N GLY A 579 -32.56 -12.88 9.00
CA GLY A 579 -33.94 -13.27 8.82
C GLY A 579 -34.75 -12.11 8.24
N VAL A 580 -35.69 -12.43 7.36
CA VAL A 580 -36.49 -11.45 6.64
C VAL A 580 -37.96 -11.85 6.69
N ALA A 581 -38.83 -10.87 6.87
CA ALA A 581 -40.27 -11.03 6.76
C ALA A 581 -40.86 -9.82 6.06
N GLY A 582 -41.76 -10.05 5.10
CA GLY A 582 -42.46 -8.96 4.42
C GLY A 582 -43.87 -9.32 3.97
N VAL A 583 -44.64 -8.30 3.58
CA VAL A 583 -45.95 -8.44 2.96
C VAL A 583 -46.18 -7.26 1.99
N ALA A 584 -46.79 -7.57 0.85
CA ALA A 584 -47.23 -6.54 -0.09
C ALA A 584 -48.48 -5.82 0.43
N LYS A 585 -48.68 -4.60 -0.07
CA LYS A 585 -49.87 -3.78 0.13
C LYS A 585 -51.14 -4.53 -0.23
N GLU A 586 -52.20 -4.26 0.52
CA GLU A 586 -53.49 -4.91 0.29
C GLU A 586 -54.03 -4.62 -1.12
N GLY A 587 -54.42 -5.69 -1.84
CA GLY A 587 -54.86 -5.62 -3.23
C GLY A 587 -53.74 -5.74 -4.28
N GLN A 588 -52.48 -5.93 -3.87
CA GLN A 588 -51.33 -6.13 -4.74
C GLN A 588 -50.71 -7.50 -4.53
N ASN A 589 -50.21 -8.10 -5.61
CA ASN A 589 -49.53 -9.40 -5.57
C ASN A 589 -48.01 -9.28 -5.39
N VAL A 590 -47.45 -8.09 -5.63
CA VAL A 590 -46.00 -7.83 -5.65
C VAL A 590 -45.71 -6.61 -4.78
N SER A 591 -44.70 -6.74 -3.92
CA SER A 591 -44.21 -5.68 -3.04
C SER A 591 -43.20 -4.81 -3.79
N GLY A 592 -43.30 -3.48 -3.63
CA GLY A 592 -42.32 -2.50 -4.08
C GLY A 592 -41.03 -2.54 -3.28
N ASP A 593 -41.09 -2.95 -2.01
CA ASP A 593 -39.91 -3.16 -1.16
C ASP A 593 -39.00 -4.29 -1.70
N GLY A 594 -37.71 -3.98 -1.81
CA GLY A 594 -36.63 -4.93 -2.07
C GLY A 594 -35.69 -5.05 -0.87
N PHE A 595 -35.04 -6.21 -0.75
CA PHE A 595 -34.01 -6.45 0.26
C PHE A 595 -32.84 -7.26 -0.30
N SER A 596 -31.67 -7.10 0.30
CA SER A 596 -30.49 -7.90 -0.03
C SER A 596 -29.61 -8.11 1.20
N TYR A 597 -28.95 -9.26 1.26
CA TYR A 597 -27.90 -9.54 2.20
C TYR A 597 -26.86 -10.47 1.57
N LEU A 598 -25.58 -10.12 1.70
CA LEU A 598 -24.50 -10.99 1.24
C LEU A 598 -23.18 -10.73 1.97
N GLU A 599 -22.34 -11.76 2.00
CA GLU A 599 -20.96 -11.63 2.43
C GLU A 599 -20.13 -11.05 1.26
N LEU A 600 -19.59 -9.86 1.49
CA LEU A 600 -18.70 -9.17 0.57
C LEU A 600 -17.25 -9.64 0.74
N LYS A 601 -16.43 -9.35 -0.27
CA LYS A 601 -14.98 -9.59 -0.24
C LYS A 601 -14.34 -8.92 0.99
N GLU A 602 -13.24 -9.50 1.47
CA GLU A 602 -12.47 -9.02 2.61
C GLU A 602 -13.28 -9.03 3.93
N GLY A 603 -14.09 -10.05 4.19
CA GLY A 603 -14.78 -10.19 5.49
C GLY A 603 -15.66 -8.99 5.84
N ARG A 604 -16.41 -8.47 4.86
CA ARG A 604 -17.46 -7.49 5.09
C ARG A 604 -18.80 -8.17 4.85
N TYR A 605 -19.84 -7.76 5.55
CA TYR A 605 -21.19 -8.27 5.38
C TYR A 605 -22.11 -7.11 5.06
N MET A 606 -22.90 -7.22 3.99
CA MET A 606 -23.84 -6.19 3.58
C MET A 606 -25.26 -6.61 3.91
N LEU A 607 -26.03 -5.67 4.44
CA LEU A 607 -27.48 -5.71 4.57
C LEU A 607 -28.04 -4.50 3.84
N ALA A 608 -29.07 -4.67 3.04
CA ALA A 608 -29.71 -3.57 2.32
C ALA A 608 -31.24 -3.75 2.28
N LEU A 609 -31.95 -2.64 2.48
CA LEU A 609 -33.37 -2.49 2.17
C LEU A 609 -33.51 -1.31 1.20
N CYS A 610 -34.40 -1.47 0.23
CA CYS A 610 -34.70 -0.48 -0.78
C CYS A 610 -36.22 -0.42 -0.96
N ASP A 611 -36.84 0.71 -0.70
CA ASP A 611 -38.25 0.93 -1.03
C ASP A 611 -38.34 1.79 -2.29
N GLY A 612 -38.94 1.23 -3.33
CA GLY A 612 -39.11 1.87 -4.63
C GLY A 612 -40.42 2.63 -4.70
N MET A 613 -40.37 3.91 -5.08
CA MET A 613 -41.58 4.72 -5.16
C MET A 613 -42.60 4.16 -6.16
N GLY A 614 -43.85 4.00 -5.72
CA GLY A 614 -44.97 3.50 -6.52
C GLY A 614 -45.64 2.31 -5.84
N VAL A 615 -46.35 1.49 -6.61
CA VAL A 615 -46.99 0.27 -6.11
C VAL A 615 -46.89 -0.82 -7.19
N GLY A 616 -46.67 -2.07 -6.78
CA GLY A 616 -46.70 -3.23 -7.65
C GLY A 616 -45.42 -3.45 -8.47
N GLU A 617 -45.54 -4.07 -9.63
CA GLU A 617 -44.38 -4.58 -10.41
C GLU A 617 -43.36 -3.52 -10.82
N ASN A 618 -43.79 -2.30 -11.12
CA ASN A 618 -42.88 -1.22 -11.50
C ASN A 618 -41.98 -0.81 -10.32
N ALA A 619 -42.56 -0.63 -9.14
CA ALA A 619 -41.83 -0.29 -7.91
C ALA A 619 -40.83 -1.40 -7.54
N ALA A 620 -41.26 -2.66 -7.63
CA ALA A 620 -40.42 -3.84 -7.39
C ALA A 620 -39.21 -3.90 -8.35
N ARG A 621 -39.45 -3.60 -9.64
CA ARG A 621 -38.37 -3.56 -10.64
C ARG A 621 -37.38 -2.42 -10.36
N HIS A 622 -37.85 -1.29 -9.85
CA HIS A 622 -36.97 -0.19 -9.47
C HIS A 622 -36.09 -0.58 -8.28
N SER A 623 -36.66 -1.10 -7.21
CA SER A 623 -35.91 -1.50 -6.01
C SER A 623 -34.91 -2.63 -6.31
N GLU A 624 -35.28 -3.62 -7.13
CA GLU A 624 -34.42 -4.72 -7.58
C GLU A 624 -33.20 -4.23 -8.36
N LYS A 625 -33.39 -3.33 -9.33
CA LYS A 625 -32.28 -2.73 -10.09
C LYS A 625 -31.33 -1.93 -9.19
N THR A 626 -31.88 -1.14 -8.27
CA THR A 626 -31.07 -0.36 -7.33
C THR A 626 -30.22 -1.27 -6.44
N LEU A 627 -30.81 -2.33 -5.88
CA LEU A 627 -30.11 -3.30 -5.06
C LEU A 627 -29.02 -4.02 -5.85
N THR A 628 -29.34 -4.50 -7.06
CA THR A 628 -28.38 -5.17 -7.93
C THR A 628 -27.15 -4.28 -8.20
N LEU A 629 -27.36 -2.99 -8.48
CA LEU A 629 -26.26 -2.03 -8.69
C LEU A 629 -25.42 -1.83 -7.42
N LEU A 630 -26.07 -1.68 -6.25
CA LEU A 630 -25.38 -1.56 -4.97
C LEU A 630 -24.54 -2.80 -4.63
N GLU A 631 -25.08 -3.99 -4.84
CA GLU A 631 -24.39 -5.26 -4.62
C GLU A 631 -23.13 -5.33 -5.45
N ARG A 632 -23.24 -5.14 -6.76
CA ARG A 632 -22.14 -5.27 -7.70
C ARG A 632 -21.03 -4.24 -7.45
N LEU A 633 -21.38 -2.98 -7.21
CA LEU A 633 -20.42 -1.94 -6.88
C LEU A 633 -19.71 -2.22 -5.54
N SER A 634 -20.43 -2.78 -4.58
CA SER A 634 -19.86 -3.18 -3.28
C SER A 634 -18.97 -4.43 -3.38
N GLU A 635 -19.33 -5.41 -4.20
CA GLU A 635 -18.53 -6.60 -4.53
C GLU A 635 -17.27 -6.27 -5.32
N ALA A 636 -17.34 -5.24 -6.16
CA ALA A 636 -16.18 -4.69 -6.86
C ALA A 636 -15.18 -4.14 -5.83
N GLY A 637 -15.67 -3.56 -4.72
CA GLY A 637 -14.84 -3.03 -3.63
C GLY A 637 -14.70 -1.51 -3.67
N CYS A 638 -15.57 -0.83 -4.41
CA CYS A 638 -15.65 0.62 -4.45
C CYS A 638 -15.87 1.21 -3.05
N ALA A 639 -15.36 2.42 -2.83
CA ALA A 639 -15.66 3.18 -1.61
C ALA A 639 -17.17 3.44 -1.51
N GLN A 640 -17.73 3.33 -0.30
CA GLN A 640 -19.17 3.42 -0.04
C GLN A 640 -19.81 4.69 -0.59
N GLU A 641 -19.12 5.83 -0.45
CA GLU A 641 -19.57 7.11 -1.01
C GLU A 641 -19.66 7.07 -2.53
N THR A 642 -18.67 6.44 -3.19
CA THR A 642 -18.66 6.26 -4.64
C THR A 642 -19.77 5.32 -5.08
N VAL A 643 -19.99 4.21 -4.36
CA VAL A 643 -21.09 3.28 -4.62
C VAL A 643 -22.41 4.04 -4.66
N LEU A 644 -22.70 4.83 -3.63
CA LEU A 644 -23.95 5.59 -3.52
C LEU A 644 -24.09 6.68 -4.58
N LYS A 645 -23.01 7.39 -4.91
CA LYS A 645 -23.02 8.42 -5.97
C LYS A 645 -23.28 7.80 -7.34
N VAL A 646 -22.60 6.71 -7.67
CA VAL A 646 -22.80 6.01 -8.96
C VAL A 646 -24.20 5.44 -9.04
N THR A 647 -24.71 4.84 -7.95
CA THR A 647 -26.10 4.40 -7.86
C THR A 647 -27.08 5.56 -8.05
N ASN A 648 -26.85 6.72 -7.41
CA ASN A 648 -27.67 7.91 -7.58
C ASN A 648 -27.75 8.34 -9.05
N SER A 649 -26.59 8.55 -9.68
CA SER A 649 -26.49 9.02 -11.05
C SER A 649 -27.08 8.01 -12.04
N ALA A 650 -26.89 6.72 -11.80
CA ALA A 650 -27.51 5.68 -12.62
C ALA A 650 -29.04 5.72 -12.50
N MET A 651 -29.58 5.87 -11.29
CA MET A 651 -31.04 5.97 -11.09
C MET A 651 -31.62 7.22 -11.77
N ILE A 652 -30.95 8.37 -11.68
CA ILE A 652 -31.34 9.61 -12.40
C ILE A 652 -31.36 9.37 -13.92
N ALA A 653 -30.36 8.66 -14.45
CA ALA A 653 -30.25 8.41 -15.88
C ALA A 653 -31.27 7.37 -16.42
N VAL A 654 -31.70 6.43 -15.58
CA VAL A 654 -32.65 5.38 -15.96
C VAL A 654 -34.10 5.88 -15.90
N ASN A 655 -34.41 6.76 -14.95
CA ASN A 655 -35.78 7.11 -14.62
C ASN A 655 -36.25 8.34 -15.40
N ARG A 656 -37.29 8.18 -16.22
CA ARG A 656 -37.92 9.27 -16.99
C ARG A 656 -38.94 10.08 -16.18
N ASP A 657 -39.48 9.48 -15.11
CA ASP A 657 -40.59 10.00 -14.32
C ASP A 657 -40.18 10.16 -12.85
N GLU A 658 -39.27 11.09 -12.53
CA GLU A 658 -38.93 11.56 -11.16
C GLU A 658 -38.99 10.47 -10.05
N SER A 659 -38.58 9.24 -10.35
CA SER A 659 -38.81 8.10 -9.46
C SER A 659 -37.58 7.88 -8.58
N PHE A 660 -37.82 7.89 -7.27
CA PHE A 660 -36.79 7.81 -6.24
C PHE A 660 -36.94 6.52 -5.47
N SER A 661 -35.83 6.00 -4.96
CA SER A 661 -35.86 4.86 -4.03
C SER A 661 -35.17 5.24 -2.74
N THR A 662 -35.75 4.84 -1.61
CA THR A 662 -35.06 4.93 -0.33
C THR A 662 -34.01 3.83 -0.25
N ILE A 663 -32.89 4.11 0.41
CA ILE A 663 -31.85 3.10 0.66
C ILE A 663 -31.49 3.10 2.13
N ASP A 664 -31.64 1.94 2.75
CA ASP A 664 -31.09 1.61 4.05
C ASP A 664 -30.04 0.52 3.88
N MET A 665 -28.77 0.84 4.06
CA MET A 665 -27.67 -0.11 3.94
C MET A 665 -26.83 -0.16 5.22
N VAL A 666 -26.46 -1.36 5.63
CA VAL A 666 -25.53 -1.60 6.73
C VAL A 666 -24.38 -2.46 6.23
N LEU A 667 -23.16 -1.94 6.38
CA LEU A 667 -21.93 -2.64 6.04
C LEU A 667 -21.15 -2.96 7.31
N ILE A 668 -20.99 -4.25 7.59
CA ILE A 668 -20.41 -4.77 8.82
C ILE A 668 -19.03 -5.34 8.49
N ASP A 669 -17.98 -4.77 9.07
CA ASP A 669 -16.67 -5.39 9.08
C ASP A 669 -16.67 -6.51 10.13
N THR A 670 -16.60 -7.77 9.68
CA THR A 670 -16.69 -8.93 10.58
C THR A 670 -15.42 -9.15 11.39
N ALA A 671 -14.32 -8.47 11.07
CA ALA A 671 -13.08 -8.54 11.83
C ALA A 671 -13.07 -7.54 12.99
N SER A 672 -13.41 -6.28 12.73
CA SER A 672 -13.41 -5.22 13.74
C SER A 672 -14.72 -5.08 14.51
N GLY A 673 -15.81 -5.61 13.96
CA GLY A 673 -17.17 -5.37 14.47
C GLY A 673 -17.67 -3.95 14.21
N ILE A 674 -17.05 -3.18 13.32
CA ILE A 674 -17.55 -1.86 12.93
C ILE A 674 -18.67 -2.04 11.89
N ALA A 675 -19.88 -1.58 12.23
CA ALA A 675 -21.02 -1.49 11.33
C ALA A 675 -21.23 -0.04 10.91
N LYS A 676 -21.22 0.21 9.59
CA LYS A 676 -21.48 1.50 8.97
C LYS A 676 -22.91 1.52 8.45
N PHE A 677 -23.72 2.40 9.00
CA PHE A 677 -25.12 2.62 8.62
C PHE A 677 -25.18 3.76 7.62
N ILE A 678 -25.81 3.49 6.48
CA ILE A 678 -25.96 4.38 5.35
C ILE A 678 -27.46 4.50 5.08
N LYS A 679 -28.02 5.70 5.24
CA LYS A 679 -29.46 5.92 5.12
C LYS A 679 -29.74 7.09 4.17
N ALA A 680 -30.44 6.83 3.08
CA ALA A 680 -30.90 7.84 2.12
C ALA A 680 -32.42 7.73 1.98
N GLY A 681 -33.17 8.64 2.61
CA GLY A 681 -34.63 8.61 2.58
C GLY A 681 -35.30 7.50 3.41
N ALA A 682 -34.53 6.63 4.06
CA ALA A 682 -35.05 5.48 4.79
C ALA A 682 -35.32 5.80 6.28
N PRO A 683 -36.26 5.07 6.94
CA PRO A 683 -36.57 5.22 8.36
C PRO A 683 -35.41 4.82 9.29
N ALA A 684 -35.56 5.05 10.60
CA ALA A 684 -34.56 4.67 11.57
C ALA A 684 -34.30 3.15 11.62
N GLY A 685 -33.02 2.77 11.73
CA GLY A 685 -32.58 1.41 12.01
C GLY A 685 -32.35 1.20 13.50
N PHE A 686 -32.30 -0.04 13.96
CA PHE A 686 -32.20 -0.37 15.39
C PHE A 686 -31.07 -1.36 15.66
N ILE A 687 -30.31 -1.13 16.73
CA ILE A 687 -29.38 -2.10 17.31
C ILE A 687 -29.91 -2.50 18.67
N LYS A 688 -30.23 -3.79 18.82
CA LYS A 688 -30.63 -4.39 20.08
C LYS A 688 -29.46 -5.09 20.76
N ARG A 689 -29.19 -4.68 22.00
CA ARG A 689 -28.17 -5.26 22.89
C ARG A 689 -28.83 -5.72 24.19
N GLY A 690 -29.19 -6.98 24.27
CA GLY A 690 -30.03 -7.48 25.37
C GLY A 690 -31.37 -6.73 25.43
N THR A 691 -31.57 -5.90 26.47
CA THR A 691 -32.75 -5.04 26.64
C THR A 691 -32.54 -3.59 26.18
N LYS A 692 -31.32 -3.19 25.82
CA LYS A 692 -31.05 -1.85 25.32
C LYS A 692 -31.32 -1.78 23.82
N ILE A 693 -32.06 -0.77 23.39
CA ILE A 693 -32.27 -0.45 21.98
C ILE A 693 -31.55 0.87 21.68
N GLU A 694 -30.69 0.85 20.68
CA GLU A 694 -30.05 2.03 20.11
C GLU A 694 -30.67 2.30 18.74
N MET A 695 -31.13 3.54 18.53
CA MET A 695 -31.81 3.96 17.30
C MET A 695 -30.82 4.73 16.42
N ILE A 696 -30.72 4.36 15.16
CA ILE A 696 -29.85 4.95 14.15
C ILE A 696 -30.72 5.72 13.17
N LYS A 697 -30.71 7.06 13.27
CA LYS A 697 -31.47 7.93 12.38
C LYS A 697 -30.64 8.34 11.17
N GLY A 698 -31.26 8.32 9.99
CA GLY A 698 -30.73 8.95 8.77
C GLY A 698 -31.00 10.46 8.76
N GLY A 699 -30.33 11.19 7.87
CA GLY A 699 -30.56 12.62 7.65
C GLY A 699 -30.49 13.08 6.19
N SER A 700 -30.30 12.15 5.25
CA SER A 700 -30.15 12.43 3.81
C SER A 700 -31.43 12.12 3.04
N LEU A 701 -31.67 12.88 1.97
CA LEU A 701 -32.78 12.69 1.04
C LEU A 701 -32.68 11.33 0.30
N PRO A 702 -33.81 10.77 -0.19
CA PRO A 702 -33.83 9.58 -1.05
C PRO A 702 -32.95 9.71 -2.31
N LEU A 703 -32.53 8.56 -2.85
CA LEU A 703 -31.72 8.51 -4.06
C LEU A 703 -32.53 8.81 -5.32
N GLY A 704 -31.95 9.61 -6.20
CA GLY A 704 -32.50 10.07 -7.47
C GLY A 704 -32.99 11.52 -7.49
N ILE A 705 -33.15 12.19 -6.34
CA ILE A 705 -33.79 13.53 -6.25
C ILE A 705 -32.86 14.68 -6.65
N ILE A 706 -31.59 14.61 -6.25
CA ILE A 706 -30.60 15.66 -6.45
C ILE A 706 -29.30 15.07 -6.96
N ASP A 707 -28.57 15.82 -7.80
CA ASP A 707 -27.34 15.37 -8.45
C ASP A 707 -26.22 15.01 -7.45
N GLU A 708 -26.15 15.72 -6.31
CA GLU A 708 -25.16 15.48 -5.26
C GLU A 708 -25.80 15.05 -3.94
N ILE A 709 -25.69 13.75 -3.63
CA ILE A 709 -26.05 13.22 -2.31
C ILE A 709 -24.77 13.05 -1.48
N SER A 710 -24.79 13.59 -0.27
CA SER A 710 -23.80 13.33 0.79
C SER A 710 -24.45 12.50 1.89
N PRO A 711 -24.57 11.17 1.70
CA PRO A 711 -25.29 10.34 2.64
C PRO A 711 -24.55 10.32 3.98
N LYS A 712 -25.28 10.56 5.08
CA LYS A 712 -24.67 10.58 6.41
C LYS A 712 -24.33 9.15 6.84
N ILE A 713 -23.05 8.81 6.83
CA ILE A 713 -22.55 7.53 7.32
C ILE A 713 -22.45 7.57 8.85
N THR A 714 -23.16 6.68 9.54
CA THR A 714 -23.08 6.53 11.00
C THR A 714 -22.37 5.25 11.36
N GLU A 715 -21.23 5.35 12.06
CA GLU A 715 -20.47 4.18 12.48
C GLU A 715 -20.85 3.73 13.90
N LYS A 716 -21.00 2.42 14.10
CA LYS A 716 -21.27 1.79 15.40
C LYS A 716 -20.50 0.49 15.52
N THR A 717 -20.03 0.18 16.74
CA THR A 717 -19.42 -1.13 17.01
C THR A 717 -20.48 -2.13 17.45
N VAL A 718 -20.63 -3.22 16.70
CA VAL A 718 -21.45 -4.38 17.04
C VAL A 718 -20.63 -5.47 17.73
N ARG A 719 -21.28 -6.23 18.59
CA ARG A 719 -20.66 -7.31 19.38
C ARG A 719 -21.38 -8.63 19.16
N PRO A 720 -20.74 -9.78 19.46
CA PRO A 720 -21.42 -11.05 19.53
C PRO A 720 -22.65 -10.93 20.42
N GLY A 721 -23.79 -11.35 19.91
CA GLY A 721 -25.05 -11.24 20.62
C GLY A 721 -25.77 -9.90 20.50
N ASP A 722 -25.36 -9.01 19.59
CA ASP A 722 -26.16 -7.87 19.13
C ASP A 722 -27.09 -8.30 17.98
N MET A 723 -28.19 -7.56 17.79
CA MET A 723 -29.11 -7.76 16.66
C MET A 723 -29.40 -6.42 16.00
N ILE A 724 -29.16 -6.33 14.70
CA ILE A 724 -29.54 -5.19 13.87
C ILE A 724 -30.95 -5.47 13.34
N VAL A 725 -31.84 -4.49 13.38
CA VAL A 725 -33.18 -4.56 12.80
C VAL A 725 -33.38 -3.34 11.89
N MET A 726 -33.69 -3.61 10.64
CA MET A 726 -33.98 -2.63 9.59
C MET A 726 -35.42 -2.85 9.14
N VAL A 727 -36.13 -1.77 8.82
CA VAL A 727 -37.54 -1.79 8.45
C VAL A 727 -37.81 -0.78 7.35
N THR A 728 -38.84 -1.00 6.55
CA THR A 728 -39.39 0.02 5.63
C THR A 728 -40.39 0.92 6.35
N ASP A 729 -40.76 2.03 5.73
CA ASP A 729 -41.66 3.04 6.29
C ASP A 729 -43.07 2.49 6.56
N GLY A 730 -43.56 1.56 5.74
CA GLY A 730 -44.84 0.87 5.98
C GLY A 730 -44.91 0.17 7.34
N ILE A 731 -43.78 -0.32 7.88
CA ILE A 731 -43.72 -0.83 9.27
C ILE A 731 -43.82 0.31 10.27
N ILE A 732 -43.05 1.39 10.11
CA ILE A 732 -43.07 2.53 11.04
C ILE A 732 -44.47 3.16 11.12
N ASP A 733 -45.13 3.31 9.98
CA ASP A 733 -46.48 3.85 9.87
C ASP A 733 -47.52 2.94 10.51
N ALA A 734 -47.38 1.63 10.37
CA ALA A 734 -48.21 0.66 11.08
C ALA A 734 -48.09 0.80 12.61
N PHE A 735 -46.93 1.16 13.13
CA PHE A 735 -46.67 1.38 14.56
C PHE A 735 -47.04 2.79 15.07
N SER A 736 -47.31 3.75 14.18
CA SER A 736 -47.45 5.17 14.52
C SER A 736 -48.63 5.49 15.45
N ASN A 737 -49.85 4.97 15.24
CA ASN A 737 -51.11 5.35 15.97
C ASN A 737 -51.13 6.76 16.63
N GLY A 738 -50.74 7.80 15.89
CA GLY A 738 -50.77 9.19 16.35
C GLY A 738 -49.66 9.58 17.35
N GLN A 739 -48.71 8.68 17.60
CA GLN A 739 -47.47 8.89 18.32
C GLN A 739 -46.27 8.65 17.39
N ASN A 740 -45.05 8.74 17.91
CA ASN A 740 -43.85 8.45 17.14
C ASN A 740 -43.70 6.93 16.92
N GLY A 741 -43.95 6.46 15.69
CA GLY A 741 -43.87 5.03 15.32
C GLY A 741 -42.51 4.39 15.59
N GLU A 742 -41.42 5.14 15.42
CA GLU A 742 -40.05 4.67 15.71
C GLU A 742 -39.86 4.34 17.21
N GLU A 743 -40.46 5.14 18.10
CA GLU A 743 -40.39 4.91 19.55
C GLU A 743 -41.22 3.72 19.98
N MET A 744 -42.40 3.53 19.36
CA MET A 744 -43.27 2.39 19.63
C MET A 744 -42.61 1.08 19.19
N LEU A 745 -42.00 1.07 18.01
CA LEU A 745 -41.22 -0.08 17.55
C LEU A 745 -40.03 -0.35 18.48
N SER A 746 -39.31 0.69 18.92
CA SER A 746 -38.22 0.55 19.90
C SER A 746 -38.67 -0.10 21.21
N ARG A 747 -39.84 0.27 21.74
CA ARG A 747 -40.43 -0.38 22.93
C ARG A 747 -40.77 -1.84 22.67
N PHE A 748 -41.39 -2.15 21.53
CA PHE A 748 -41.72 -3.52 21.15
C PHE A 748 -40.47 -4.41 20.98
N LEU A 749 -39.42 -3.90 20.34
CA LEU A 749 -38.14 -4.60 20.17
C LEU A 749 -37.46 -4.90 21.52
N ARG A 750 -37.60 -3.99 22.50
CA ARG A 750 -37.10 -4.17 23.86
C ARG A 750 -37.81 -5.31 24.59
N GLU A 751 -39.12 -5.43 24.45
CA GLU A 751 -39.95 -6.43 25.13
C GLU A 751 -39.86 -7.81 24.49
N THR A 752 -39.63 -7.86 23.18
CA THR A 752 -39.58 -9.11 22.42
C THR A 752 -38.38 -9.96 22.82
N LYS A 753 -38.60 -11.16 23.38
CA LYS A 753 -37.51 -12.09 23.72
C LYS A 753 -37.32 -13.11 22.60
N THR A 754 -36.27 -12.95 21.81
CA THR A 754 -35.76 -13.97 20.88
C THR A 754 -34.32 -13.65 20.50
N ALA A 755 -33.53 -14.71 20.25
CA ALA A 755 -32.20 -14.61 19.67
C ALA A 755 -32.21 -14.96 18.16
N ASN A 756 -33.32 -15.49 17.64
CA ASN A 756 -33.47 -15.87 16.25
C ASN A 756 -33.88 -14.63 15.43
N PRO A 757 -33.07 -14.21 14.43
CA PRO A 757 -33.40 -13.05 13.60
C PRO A 757 -34.68 -13.24 12.78
N GLN A 758 -34.96 -14.46 12.27
CA GLN A 758 -36.17 -14.74 11.51
C GLN A 758 -37.42 -14.58 12.39
N GLU A 759 -37.40 -15.13 13.60
CA GLU A 759 -38.50 -15.00 14.55
C GLU A 759 -38.72 -13.53 14.97
N MET A 760 -37.64 -12.74 15.08
CA MET A 760 -37.74 -11.31 15.32
C MET A 760 -38.49 -10.61 14.18
N ALA A 761 -38.08 -10.85 12.93
CA ALA A 761 -38.70 -10.23 11.76
C ALA A 761 -40.19 -10.59 11.67
N GLU A 762 -40.55 -11.86 11.86
CA GLU A 762 -41.93 -12.34 11.85
C GLU A 762 -42.78 -11.73 12.97
N LYS A 763 -42.24 -11.58 14.19
CA LYS A 763 -42.96 -10.95 15.32
C LYS A 763 -43.24 -9.47 15.07
N VAL A 764 -42.28 -8.74 14.52
CA VAL A 764 -42.46 -7.33 14.16
C VAL A 764 -43.54 -7.20 13.06
N LEU A 765 -43.44 -8.01 12.01
CA LEU A 765 -44.41 -8.00 10.92
C LEU A 765 -45.82 -8.38 11.40
N LYS A 766 -45.94 -9.43 12.23
CA LYS A 766 -47.21 -9.86 12.80
C LYS A 766 -47.84 -8.73 13.61
N LYS A 767 -47.05 -8.01 14.41
CA LYS A 767 -47.54 -6.89 15.21
C LYS A 767 -48.02 -5.72 14.34
N ALA A 768 -47.32 -5.44 13.23
CA ALA A 768 -47.75 -4.44 12.25
C ALA A 768 -49.09 -4.80 11.59
N LYS A 769 -49.31 -6.09 11.27
CA LYS A 769 -50.55 -6.61 10.64
C LYS A 769 -51.79 -6.63 11.54
N GLU A 770 -51.64 -6.53 12.86
CA GLU A 770 -52.79 -6.58 13.80
C GLU A 770 -53.77 -5.40 13.62
N LYS A 771 -53.39 -4.36 12.87
CA LYS A 771 -54.32 -3.31 12.44
C LYS A 771 -54.93 -3.67 11.09
N ASN A 772 -56.26 -3.63 11.03
CA ASN A 772 -57.14 -4.15 9.97
C ASN A 772 -56.95 -3.60 8.52
N SER A 773 -55.82 -2.98 8.14
CA SER A 773 -55.48 -2.75 6.74
C SER A 773 -53.98 -2.56 6.50
N ILE A 774 -53.43 -3.26 5.52
CA ILE A 774 -52.04 -3.13 5.06
C ILE A 774 -52.02 -2.00 4.02
N ARG A 775 -51.76 -0.78 4.49
CA ARG A 775 -51.83 0.44 3.66
C ARG A 775 -50.65 0.62 2.71
N ASP A 776 -49.52 0.00 3.07
CA ASP A 776 -48.29 0.07 2.30
C ASP A 776 -47.51 -1.24 2.35
N ASP A 777 -46.51 -1.35 1.50
CA ASP A 777 -45.57 -2.47 1.54
C ASP A 777 -44.80 -2.47 2.88
N MET A 778 -44.57 -3.66 3.45
CA MET A 778 -43.98 -3.78 4.77
C MET A 778 -42.89 -4.84 4.74
N THR A 779 -41.65 -4.44 5.03
CA THR A 779 -40.49 -5.33 5.07
C THR A 779 -39.68 -5.12 6.34
N VAL A 780 -39.28 -6.23 6.96
CA VAL A 780 -38.41 -6.27 8.15
C VAL A 780 -37.23 -7.17 7.85
N LEU A 781 -36.03 -6.65 8.02
CA LEU A 781 -34.78 -7.39 7.95
C LEU A 781 -34.11 -7.36 9.33
N ALA A 782 -33.84 -8.53 9.90
CA ALA A 782 -33.13 -8.67 11.17
C ALA A 782 -31.84 -9.45 10.95
N ALA A 783 -30.74 -8.96 11.52
CA ALA A 783 -29.43 -9.60 11.44
C ALA A 783 -28.82 -9.78 12.83
N ARG A 784 -28.51 -11.02 13.18
CA ARG A 784 -27.87 -11.43 14.43
C ARG A 784 -26.37 -11.53 14.24
N ILE A 785 -25.61 -10.89 15.11
CA ILE A 785 -24.15 -11.02 15.14
C ILE A 785 -23.77 -12.14 16.12
N TRP A 786 -22.92 -13.07 15.69
CA TRP A 786 -22.36 -14.09 16.56
C TRP A 786 -20.85 -14.23 16.35
N GLU A 787 -20.20 -14.94 17.26
CA GLU A 787 -18.78 -15.27 17.16
C GLU A 787 -18.63 -16.60 16.41
N LYS A 788 -17.75 -16.64 15.40
CA LYS A 788 -17.40 -17.89 14.72
C LYS A 788 -16.67 -18.77 15.72
N LYS A 789 -17.28 -19.90 16.13
CA LYS A 789 -16.55 -20.93 16.88
C LYS A 789 -15.41 -21.45 16.00
N LEU A 790 -14.18 -21.23 16.45
CA LEU A 790 -12.97 -21.81 15.88
C LEU A 790 -12.98 -23.31 16.22
N SER A 791 -13.66 -24.11 15.40
CA SER A 791 -13.49 -25.57 15.35
C SER A 791 -12.38 -25.93 14.37
#